data_AF-A0A9W8ZRY8-F1
#
_entry.id   AF-A0A9W8ZRY8-F1
#
_cell.length_a   1.000
_cell.length_b   1.000
_cell.length_c   1.000
_cell.angle_alpha   90.00
_cell.angle_beta   90.00
_cell.angle_gamma   90.00
#
_symmetry.space_group_name_H-M   'P 1'
#
loop_
_entity.id
_entity.type
_entity.pdbx_description
1 polymer ?
#
loop_
_entity_poly.entity_id
_entity_poly.type
_entity_poly.pdbx_seq_one_letter_code
_entity_poly.pdbx_strand_id
1 'polypeptide(L)'
;MPPTSIQNHFGLPRHTYVYSRNTESLKLILTKLGFFFEFNHLPIATPICDIIAYAVGKIREQYTPEALPDISIPLAGHERFPLQLLGFTNRGRANGVHAAPRLTTVSFPATMTLQDVLSNTRDFAIDRWSVTHQNRFQLNSIIRTYPFEAQFSLSDVYLGQDVNICTHRCLSKRLYKMFAHDSDANLQFSALDDAELEDSCDEIDSDGGDSDEDTRIIAQELVPVIANSSLSQLPEANIQPTTNNQMNVQVIPNMSSVVQHLGVDPASITGKLWESPWSQPEALDDIPTFYNLERSKNIFDAVGQLHRNHYGFDCPGFRVKGSSEEELVSNFKDILRGAIRCREWDTVLSPNRHFTQMRIDRNGEEEFVTSEYFVTRASEFCTPLLEDFGTLTTLPQTDSTHLSEAKKEELAMFGAVTALALIYGHYPGCLNPLLLIFLLNGNELRSLHRQLVFQYFPSLGHTLDAWLRIGPYDDVQQFTSHFASFHNIQVAALNGRSLTGHQHLAFEMLYNAVVGPSSINNVFFISFLQGFRMRCIDGTADLFDIVRSFDGGVENFVQSTETSIIKGFEDLNLSFIVDLEATTLRELTDACTNAGAPFEGKTFKEIFRDYLEDSGTPCPRLLEAIKDRLSRQINLDEITSSTFRMKLLCWSVSGAPRIMHEGDPLKIQLVEDDDPFYLPSRIGQELQNAYLSSGTCAFKTCTRSIKIPASVLIKLIRASYDPYSECKDARTAVHH
;
A
#
# COMPACT_ATOMS: atom_id res chain seq x y z
N MET A 1 -32.90 -22.86 9.48
CA MET A 1 -32.51 -22.41 10.83
C MET A 1 -31.06 -22.80 11.12
N PRO A 2 -30.26 -21.94 11.78
CA PRO A 2 -28.94 -22.29 12.28
C PRO A 2 -29.03 -23.24 13.50
N PRO A 3 -27.98 -24.04 13.79
CA PRO A 3 -27.93 -24.93 14.96
C PRO A 3 -28.22 -24.23 16.30
N THR A 4 -28.86 -24.92 17.23
CA THR A 4 -29.22 -24.37 18.56
C THR A 4 -27.99 -23.93 19.38
N SER A 5 -26.83 -24.54 19.13
CA SER A 5 -25.54 -24.09 19.69
C SER A 5 -25.17 -22.68 19.22
N ILE A 6 -25.30 -22.37 17.92
CA ILE A 6 -25.05 -21.05 17.35
C ILE A 6 -26.12 -20.06 17.82
N GLN A 7 -27.39 -20.49 17.91
CA GLN A 7 -28.47 -19.66 18.47
C GLN A 7 -28.19 -19.25 19.93
N ASN A 8 -27.68 -20.17 20.75
CA ASN A 8 -27.35 -19.88 22.15
C ASN A 8 -26.03 -19.09 22.30
N HIS A 9 -25.00 -19.40 21.50
CA HIS A 9 -23.68 -18.75 21.58
C HIS A 9 -23.74 -17.24 21.31
N PHE A 10 -24.59 -16.81 20.38
CA PHE A 10 -24.82 -15.39 20.08
C PHE A 10 -26.12 -14.82 20.68
N GLY A 11 -27.01 -15.65 21.23
CA GLY A 11 -28.35 -15.25 21.70
C GLY A 11 -29.27 -14.77 20.57
N LEU A 12 -29.58 -15.63 19.59
CA LEU A 12 -30.48 -15.30 18.46
C LEU A 12 -31.95 -15.29 18.91
N PRO A 13 -32.75 -14.27 18.55
CA PRO A 13 -34.21 -14.37 18.62
C PRO A 13 -34.73 -15.47 17.68
N ARG A 14 -35.79 -16.19 18.09
CA ARG A 14 -36.36 -17.32 17.31
C ARG A 14 -37.06 -16.91 16.00
N HIS A 15 -37.19 -15.62 15.74
CA HIS A 15 -38.00 -15.06 14.65
C HIS A 15 -37.26 -13.96 13.87
N THR A 16 -35.93 -14.05 13.77
CA THR A 16 -35.10 -13.11 12.99
C THR A 16 -34.28 -13.88 11.97
N TYR A 17 -34.59 -13.68 10.68
CA TYR A 17 -33.88 -14.30 9.57
C TYR A 17 -32.64 -13.46 9.23
N VAL A 18 -31.46 -13.93 9.65
CA VAL A 18 -30.22 -13.61 8.94
C VAL A 18 -30.15 -14.57 7.76
N TYR A 19 -29.87 -14.07 6.55
CA TYR A 19 -29.48 -14.96 5.46
C TYR A 19 -28.09 -15.51 5.77
N SER A 20 -28.06 -16.76 6.26
CA SER A 20 -26.87 -17.48 6.72
C SER A 20 -26.45 -18.60 5.77
N ARG A 21 -27.36 -19.01 4.90
CA ARG A 21 -27.12 -19.93 3.78
C ARG A 21 -27.17 -19.19 2.45
N ASN A 22 -28.14 -18.28 2.33
CA ASN A 22 -28.50 -17.68 1.06
C ASN A 22 -27.82 -16.31 0.84
N THR A 23 -26.84 -15.95 1.67
CA THR A 23 -26.11 -14.67 1.63
C THR A 23 -25.48 -14.41 0.27
N GLU A 24 -24.80 -15.41 -0.30
CA GLU A 24 -24.08 -15.26 -1.57
C GLU A 24 -25.05 -15.26 -2.76
N SER A 25 -26.19 -15.96 -2.69
CA SER A 25 -27.28 -15.87 -3.68
C SER A 25 -27.90 -14.46 -3.70
N LEU A 26 -28.14 -13.87 -2.52
CA LEU A 26 -28.64 -12.50 -2.40
C LEU A 26 -27.62 -11.47 -2.91
N LYS A 27 -26.33 -11.61 -2.54
CA LYS A 27 -25.24 -10.78 -3.09
C LYS A 27 -25.18 -10.88 -4.61
N LEU A 28 -25.23 -12.09 -5.18
CA LEU A 28 -25.15 -12.31 -6.63
C LEU A 28 -26.25 -11.53 -7.37
N ILE A 29 -27.49 -11.59 -6.87
CA ILE A 29 -28.64 -10.93 -7.49
C ILE A 29 -28.58 -9.41 -7.29
N LEU A 30 -28.18 -8.93 -6.12
CA LEU A 30 -27.90 -7.51 -5.90
C LEU A 30 -26.71 -7.02 -6.75
N THR A 31 -25.73 -7.86 -7.08
CA THR A 31 -24.62 -7.53 -7.98
C THR A 31 -25.10 -7.44 -9.43
N LYS A 32 -25.98 -8.36 -9.87
CA LYS A 32 -26.65 -8.31 -11.19
C LYS A 32 -27.55 -7.09 -11.35
N LEU A 33 -28.13 -6.60 -10.26
CA LEU A 33 -28.92 -5.36 -10.19
C LEU A 33 -28.07 -4.11 -9.88
N GLY A 34 -26.74 -4.18 -9.86
CA GLY A 34 -25.89 -3.01 -9.57
C GLY A 34 -26.12 -2.36 -8.19
N PHE A 35 -26.72 -3.08 -7.23
CA PHE A 35 -27.04 -2.62 -5.88
C PHE A 35 -26.12 -3.21 -4.79
N PHE A 36 -25.24 -4.14 -5.15
CA PHE A 36 -24.17 -4.61 -4.28
C PHE A 36 -22.86 -3.89 -4.61
N PHE A 37 -22.36 -3.11 -3.65
CA PHE A 37 -21.08 -2.41 -3.74
C PHE A 37 -20.10 -2.98 -2.73
N GLU A 38 -18.90 -3.31 -3.20
CA GLU A 38 -17.82 -3.86 -2.39
C GLU A 38 -16.62 -2.92 -2.43
N PHE A 39 -16.21 -2.43 -1.27
CA PHE A 39 -15.09 -1.51 -1.11
C PHE A 39 -14.00 -2.19 -0.28
N ASN A 40 -12.85 -2.46 -0.90
CA ASN A 40 -11.66 -2.93 -0.19
C ASN A 40 -10.84 -1.72 0.29
N HIS A 41 -10.20 -1.85 1.46
CA HIS A 41 -9.26 -0.87 2.03
C HIS A 41 -9.76 0.58 2.21
N LEU A 42 -11.08 0.82 2.18
CA LEU A 42 -11.69 2.14 2.32
C LEU A 42 -11.28 2.84 3.64
N PRO A 43 -10.75 4.07 3.61
CA PRO A 43 -10.39 4.80 4.82
C PRO A 43 -11.56 5.01 5.77
N ILE A 44 -11.31 4.87 7.08
CA ILE A 44 -12.32 5.17 8.11
C ILE A 44 -12.70 6.67 8.12
N ALA A 45 -11.86 7.55 7.56
CA ALA A 45 -12.15 8.96 7.42
C ALA A 45 -13.13 9.29 6.28
N THR A 46 -13.41 8.36 5.35
CA THR A 46 -14.24 8.62 4.17
C THR A 46 -15.66 9.08 4.58
N PRO A 47 -16.14 10.22 4.06
CA PRO A 47 -17.51 10.69 4.30
C PRO A 47 -18.58 9.75 3.74
N ILE A 48 -19.64 9.54 4.51
CA ILE A 48 -20.78 8.69 4.11
C ILE A 48 -21.54 9.28 2.91
N CYS A 49 -21.53 10.61 2.73
CA CYS A 49 -22.07 11.24 1.53
C CYS A 49 -21.33 10.81 0.26
N ASP A 50 -20.04 10.51 0.32
CA ASP A 50 -19.21 10.22 -0.86
C ASP A 50 -19.36 8.75 -1.26
N ILE A 51 -19.49 7.84 -0.28
CA ILE A 51 -19.88 6.44 -0.49
C ILE A 51 -21.26 6.37 -1.16
N ILE A 52 -22.23 7.16 -0.68
CA ILE A 52 -23.58 7.21 -1.25
C ILE A 52 -23.57 7.89 -2.63
N ALA A 53 -22.80 8.96 -2.83
CA ALA A 53 -22.67 9.62 -4.14
C ALA A 53 -22.06 8.68 -5.19
N TYR A 54 -21.01 7.93 -4.84
CA TYR A 54 -20.40 6.92 -5.71
C TYR A 54 -21.40 5.82 -6.07
N ALA A 55 -22.11 5.26 -5.09
CA ALA A 55 -23.16 4.26 -5.32
C ALA A 55 -24.27 4.80 -6.24
N VAL A 56 -24.77 6.02 -6.00
CA VAL A 56 -25.76 6.68 -6.86
C VAL A 56 -25.22 6.92 -8.28
N GLY A 57 -23.96 7.29 -8.43
CA GLY A 57 -23.29 7.43 -9.73
C GLY A 57 -23.27 6.10 -10.50
N LYS A 58 -22.82 5.02 -9.85
CA LYS A 58 -22.78 3.68 -10.45
C LYS A 58 -24.16 3.12 -10.80
N ILE A 59 -25.21 3.47 -10.04
CA ILE A 59 -26.59 3.15 -10.43
C ILE A 59 -26.99 4.02 -11.64
N ARG A 60 -26.67 5.32 -11.68
CA ARG A 60 -26.95 6.21 -12.83
C ARG A 60 -26.18 5.85 -14.13
N GLU A 61 -25.13 5.04 -14.05
CA GLU A 61 -24.46 4.44 -15.21
C GLU A 61 -25.26 3.28 -15.83
N GLN A 62 -26.06 2.56 -15.03
CA GLN A 62 -26.81 1.36 -15.44
C GLN A 62 -28.30 1.62 -15.66
N TYR A 63 -28.85 2.67 -15.03
CA TYR A 63 -30.27 2.99 -14.99
C TYR A 63 -30.53 4.41 -15.51
N THR A 64 -31.63 4.60 -16.23
CA THR A 64 -31.99 5.92 -16.78
C THR A 64 -32.22 6.96 -15.67
N PRO A 65 -31.94 8.26 -15.90
CA PRO A 65 -32.17 9.30 -14.89
C PRO A 65 -33.61 9.37 -14.37
N GLU A 66 -34.58 8.98 -15.20
CA GLU A 66 -36.01 8.93 -14.86
C GLU A 66 -36.35 7.85 -13.82
N ALA A 67 -35.54 6.77 -13.72
CA ALA A 67 -35.68 5.73 -12.69
C ALA A 67 -35.21 6.19 -11.29
N LEU A 68 -34.42 7.26 -11.23
CA LEU A 68 -33.88 7.85 -9.98
C LEU A 68 -34.19 9.36 -9.91
N PRO A 69 -35.47 9.75 -9.85
CA PRO A 69 -35.89 11.15 -9.95
C PRO A 69 -35.34 11.97 -8.77
N ASP A 70 -34.76 13.14 -9.10
CA ASP A 70 -34.25 14.07 -8.09
C ASP A 70 -35.38 14.61 -7.20
N ILE A 71 -35.12 14.61 -5.89
CA ILE A 71 -36.14 14.86 -4.88
C ILE A 71 -36.38 16.37 -4.74
N SER A 72 -37.55 16.84 -5.19
CA SER A 72 -37.96 18.25 -5.18
C SER A 72 -38.30 18.84 -3.80
N ILE A 73 -38.08 18.08 -2.72
CA ILE A 73 -38.28 18.49 -1.33
C ILE A 73 -37.08 19.36 -0.87
N PRO A 74 -37.28 20.45 -0.10
CA PRO A 74 -36.19 21.31 0.39
C PRO A 74 -35.36 20.61 1.50
N LEU A 75 -34.52 19.67 1.08
CA LEU A 75 -33.54 18.95 1.90
C LEU A 75 -32.12 19.50 1.69
N ALA A 76 -31.23 19.21 2.64
CA ALA A 76 -29.81 19.50 2.49
C ALA A 76 -29.20 18.70 1.31
N GLY A 77 -28.12 19.19 0.70
CA GLY A 77 -27.59 18.59 -0.54
C GLY A 77 -27.29 17.08 -0.45
N HIS A 78 -26.75 16.63 0.68
CA HIS A 78 -26.43 15.23 1.00
C HIS A 78 -27.65 14.36 1.37
N GLU A 79 -28.83 14.96 1.56
CA GLU A 79 -30.10 14.25 1.83
C GLU A 79 -30.98 14.10 0.57
N ARG A 80 -30.51 14.63 -0.58
CA ARG A 80 -31.18 14.57 -1.88
C ARG A 80 -30.82 13.33 -2.69
N PHE A 81 -29.87 12.51 -2.23
CA PHE A 81 -29.56 11.25 -2.88
C PHE A 81 -30.81 10.35 -2.95
N PRO A 82 -31.02 9.62 -4.06
CA PRO A 82 -32.12 8.67 -4.17
C PRO A 82 -31.90 7.42 -3.30
N LEU A 83 -30.69 7.19 -2.79
CA LEU A 83 -30.40 6.22 -1.73
C LEU A 83 -30.50 6.88 -0.35
N GLN A 84 -31.16 6.22 0.60
CA GLN A 84 -31.15 6.58 2.04
C GLN A 84 -30.45 5.51 2.86
N LEU A 85 -29.62 5.95 3.82
CA LEU A 85 -28.94 5.09 4.78
C LEU A 85 -29.96 4.45 5.75
N LEU A 86 -29.75 3.18 6.07
CA LEU A 86 -30.53 2.41 7.04
C LEU A 86 -29.73 2.17 8.32
N GLY A 87 -30.42 2.24 9.47
CA GLY A 87 -29.91 1.88 10.79
C GLY A 87 -30.91 1.02 11.58
N PHE A 88 -30.44 0.38 12.64
CA PHE A 88 -31.19 -0.59 13.43
C PHE A 88 -32.05 0.06 14.52
N THR A 89 -33.37 -0.10 14.39
CA THR A 89 -34.32 0.22 15.47
C THR A 89 -33.98 -0.49 16.78
N ASN A 90 -34.31 0.15 17.92
CA ASN A 90 -34.10 -0.38 19.26
C ASN A 90 -32.65 -0.84 19.55
N ARG A 91 -31.65 -0.30 18.83
CA ARG A 91 -30.24 -0.71 18.90
C ARG A 91 -30.04 -2.19 18.58
N GLY A 92 -30.76 -2.69 17.58
CA GLY A 92 -30.78 -4.09 17.17
C GLY A 92 -31.31 -5.07 18.23
N ARG A 93 -32.00 -4.58 19.27
CA ARG A 93 -32.61 -5.41 20.32
C ARG A 93 -34.06 -5.73 20.01
N ALA A 94 -34.42 -7.00 20.16
CA ALA A 94 -35.81 -7.43 20.16
C ALA A 94 -36.52 -6.99 21.46
N ASN A 95 -37.58 -6.19 21.35
CA ASN A 95 -38.36 -5.69 22.48
C ASN A 95 -39.77 -6.29 22.47
N GLY A 96 -40.07 -7.19 23.42
CA GLY A 96 -41.36 -7.88 23.52
C GLY A 96 -41.42 -9.20 22.73
N VAL A 97 -42.59 -9.84 22.72
CA VAL A 97 -42.75 -11.25 22.34
C VAL A 97 -42.54 -11.53 20.84
N HIS A 98 -42.75 -10.53 19.97
CA HIS A 98 -42.77 -10.73 18.50
C HIS A 98 -41.95 -9.71 17.69
N ALA A 99 -41.21 -8.78 18.32
CA ALA A 99 -40.47 -7.75 17.59
C ALA A 99 -39.05 -8.20 17.25
N ALA A 100 -38.83 -8.69 16.02
CA ALA A 100 -37.49 -8.74 15.44
C ALA A 100 -36.91 -7.30 15.29
N PRO A 101 -35.58 -7.10 15.38
CA PRO A 101 -34.97 -5.81 15.08
C PRO A 101 -35.26 -5.44 13.61
N ARG A 102 -35.69 -4.20 13.37
CA ARG A 102 -35.99 -3.68 12.03
C ARG A 102 -34.94 -2.66 11.62
N LEU A 103 -34.62 -2.61 10.33
CA LEU A 103 -33.97 -1.45 9.74
C LEU A 103 -35.00 -0.32 9.52
N THR A 104 -34.56 0.91 9.71
CA THR A 104 -35.29 2.15 9.41
C THR A 104 -34.35 3.14 8.75
N THR A 105 -34.87 4.05 7.94
CA THR A 105 -34.09 5.16 7.38
C THR A 105 -33.60 6.09 8.48
N VAL A 106 -32.36 6.56 8.35
CA VAL A 106 -31.71 7.46 9.32
C VAL A 106 -31.05 8.62 8.55
N SER A 107 -31.28 9.85 9.00
CA SER A 107 -30.55 11.01 8.49
C SER A 107 -29.14 11.08 9.09
N PHE A 108 -28.16 11.45 8.27
CA PHE A 108 -26.76 11.61 8.65
C PHE A 108 -26.31 13.01 8.23
N PRO A 109 -25.48 13.72 9.02
CA PRO A 109 -24.93 15.01 8.61
C PRO A 109 -23.89 14.81 7.50
N ALA A 110 -23.70 15.82 6.65
CA ALA A 110 -22.68 15.84 5.58
C ALA A 110 -21.27 15.45 6.06
N THR A 111 -20.93 15.78 7.30
CA THR A 111 -19.62 15.52 7.90
C THR A 111 -19.50 14.14 8.57
N MET A 112 -20.50 13.26 8.43
CA MET A 112 -20.43 11.91 9.00
C MET A 112 -19.45 11.05 8.21
N THR A 113 -18.47 10.50 8.90
CA THR A 113 -17.46 9.59 8.34
C THR A 113 -17.83 8.12 8.57
N LEU A 114 -17.15 7.21 7.88
CA LEU A 114 -17.21 5.78 8.18
C LEU A 114 -16.81 5.48 9.64
N GLN A 115 -15.86 6.24 10.22
CA GLN A 115 -15.47 6.13 11.62
C GLN A 115 -16.62 6.51 12.58
N ASP A 116 -17.46 7.49 12.25
CA ASP A 116 -18.63 7.84 13.05
C ASP A 116 -19.69 6.74 13.02
N VAL A 117 -19.87 6.10 11.86
CA VAL A 117 -20.76 4.93 11.70
C VAL A 117 -20.25 3.75 12.53
N LEU A 118 -18.95 3.42 12.40
CA LEU A 118 -18.28 2.36 13.16
C LEU A 118 -18.29 2.64 14.68
N SER A 119 -18.14 3.89 15.09
CA SER A 119 -18.21 4.30 16.49
C SER A 119 -19.64 4.24 17.04
N ASN A 120 -20.66 4.43 16.19
CA ASN A 120 -22.06 4.19 16.55
C ASN A 120 -22.42 2.70 16.45
N THR A 121 -21.84 1.92 17.36
CA THR A 121 -22.12 0.49 17.61
C THR A 121 -23.53 0.18 18.09
N ARG A 122 -24.38 1.20 18.23
CA ARG A 122 -25.77 1.07 18.68
C ARG A 122 -26.72 1.07 17.51
N ASP A 123 -26.57 2.01 16.58
CA ASP A 123 -27.57 2.25 15.54
C ASP A 123 -27.11 1.77 14.15
N PHE A 124 -25.80 1.64 13.91
CA PHE A 124 -25.26 1.16 12.63
C PHE A 124 -24.26 0.02 12.75
N ALA A 125 -23.28 0.11 13.66
CA ALA A 125 -22.17 -0.84 13.76
C ALA A 125 -22.37 -1.91 14.83
N ILE A 126 -23.50 -2.61 14.78
CA ILE A 126 -23.76 -3.72 15.69
C ILE A 126 -23.03 -4.95 15.12
N ASP A 127 -21.83 -5.26 15.61
CA ASP A 127 -20.90 -6.29 15.09
C ASP A 127 -21.61 -7.51 14.48
N ARG A 128 -22.53 -8.10 15.25
CA ARG A 128 -23.32 -9.29 14.92
C ARG A 128 -24.15 -9.20 13.62
N TRP A 129 -24.68 -8.03 13.30
CA TRP A 129 -25.57 -7.79 12.15
C TRP A 129 -24.87 -7.01 11.03
N SER A 130 -23.79 -6.29 11.36
CA SER A 130 -23.08 -5.40 10.45
C SER A 130 -21.70 -5.91 10.02
N VAL A 131 -21.16 -6.98 10.64
CA VAL A 131 -19.90 -7.61 10.22
C VAL A 131 -20.19 -9.02 9.71
N THR A 132 -19.79 -9.26 8.46
CA THR A 132 -19.92 -10.57 7.81
C THR A 132 -18.95 -11.61 8.37
N HIS A 133 -19.18 -12.88 8.05
CA HIS A 133 -18.24 -13.98 8.29
C HIS A 133 -16.87 -13.81 7.56
N GLN A 134 -16.75 -12.83 6.67
CA GLN A 134 -15.51 -12.44 5.96
C GLN A 134 -14.82 -11.24 6.64
N ASN A 135 -15.22 -10.86 7.85
CA ASN A 135 -14.78 -9.65 8.58
C ASN A 135 -15.01 -8.32 7.82
N ARG A 136 -15.92 -8.30 6.84
CA ARG A 136 -16.30 -7.08 6.10
C ARG A 136 -17.52 -6.42 6.72
N PHE A 137 -17.46 -5.09 6.84
CA PHE A 137 -18.54 -4.25 7.35
C PHE A 137 -19.64 -4.02 6.30
N GLN A 138 -20.91 -3.98 6.72
CA GLN A 138 -22.07 -3.80 5.84
C GLN A 138 -22.86 -2.53 6.19
N LEU A 139 -22.67 -1.50 5.38
CA LEU A 139 -23.62 -0.40 5.26
C LEU A 139 -24.87 -0.90 4.53
N ASN A 140 -26.05 -0.53 5.04
CA ASN A 140 -27.34 -0.88 4.44
C ASN A 140 -28.01 0.40 3.94
N SER A 141 -28.59 0.38 2.73
CA SER A 141 -29.29 1.51 2.14
C SER A 141 -30.52 1.07 1.35
N ILE A 142 -31.48 1.97 1.18
CA ILE A 142 -32.72 1.73 0.40
C ILE A 142 -32.89 2.80 -0.67
N ILE A 143 -33.41 2.42 -1.84
CA ILE A 143 -33.89 3.39 -2.85
C ILE A 143 -35.17 4.03 -2.30
N ARG A 144 -35.17 5.36 -2.21
CA ARG A 144 -36.24 6.15 -1.60
C ARG A 144 -37.51 6.22 -2.46
N THR A 145 -37.33 6.18 -3.78
CA THR A 145 -38.43 6.21 -4.76
C THR A 145 -39.04 4.83 -4.88
N TYR A 146 -40.36 4.75 -4.70
CA TYR A 146 -41.15 3.53 -4.90
C TYR A 146 -42.44 3.87 -5.68
N PRO A 147 -42.83 3.09 -6.71
CA PRO A 147 -42.10 1.94 -7.26
C PRO A 147 -40.76 2.38 -7.88
N PHE A 148 -39.81 1.44 -7.92
CA PHE A 148 -38.60 1.58 -8.70
C PHE A 148 -38.83 0.93 -10.06
N GLU A 149 -38.50 1.62 -11.13
CA GLU A 149 -38.74 1.18 -12.52
C GLU A 149 -37.41 0.96 -13.22
N ALA A 150 -37.24 -0.22 -13.82
CA ALA A 150 -36.04 -0.54 -14.58
C ALA A 150 -36.28 -1.57 -15.68
N GLN A 151 -35.50 -1.47 -16.74
CA GLN A 151 -35.53 -2.41 -17.86
C GLN A 151 -34.55 -3.56 -17.65
N PHE A 152 -35.06 -4.78 -17.60
CA PHE A 152 -34.26 -6.00 -17.46
C PHE A 152 -34.90 -7.17 -18.20
N SER A 153 -34.10 -8.19 -18.52
CA SER A 153 -34.58 -9.56 -18.51
C SER A 153 -34.61 -10.07 -17.07
N LEU A 154 -35.74 -10.63 -16.63
CA LEU A 154 -35.85 -11.28 -15.33
C LEU A 154 -34.90 -12.49 -15.21
N SER A 155 -34.62 -13.17 -16.33
CA SER A 155 -33.66 -14.28 -16.40
C SER A 155 -32.22 -13.82 -16.11
N ASP A 156 -31.77 -12.71 -16.70
CA ASP A 156 -30.40 -12.18 -16.53
C ASP A 156 -30.06 -11.76 -15.09
N VAL A 157 -31.08 -11.35 -14.33
CA VAL A 157 -31.00 -10.96 -12.91
C VAL A 157 -31.51 -12.04 -11.94
N TYR A 158 -31.87 -13.22 -12.46
CA TYR A 158 -32.37 -14.38 -11.70
C TYR A 158 -33.64 -14.12 -10.86
N LEU A 159 -34.59 -13.31 -11.38
CA LEU A 159 -35.88 -12.96 -10.75
C LEU A 159 -37.13 -13.53 -11.45
N GLY A 160 -36.97 -14.34 -12.50
CA GLY A 160 -38.06 -14.96 -13.28
C GLY A 160 -37.51 -15.63 -14.53
N GLN A 161 -38.38 -16.14 -15.41
CA GLN A 161 -37.96 -16.78 -16.66
C GLN A 161 -37.85 -15.82 -17.85
N ASP A 162 -38.44 -14.62 -17.79
CA ASP A 162 -38.52 -13.74 -18.96
C ASP A 162 -37.14 -13.32 -19.48
N VAL A 163 -36.90 -13.61 -20.76
CA VAL A 163 -35.67 -13.32 -21.50
C VAL A 163 -35.78 -11.98 -22.25
N ASN A 164 -36.99 -11.43 -22.38
CA ASN A 164 -37.22 -10.12 -22.98
C ASN A 164 -36.79 -9.01 -22.01
N ILE A 165 -36.26 -7.91 -22.54
CA ILE A 165 -35.95 -6.72 -21.74
C ILE A 165 -37.20 -5.83 -21.70
N CYS A 166 -37.89 -5.77 -20.57
CA CYS A 166 -39.05 -4.89 -20.37
C CYS A 166 -39.00 -4.14 -19.02
N THR A 167 -39.84 -3.09 -18.87
CA THR A 167 -39.82 -2.22 -17.69
C THR A 167 -40.56 -2.86 -16.51
N HIS A 168 -39.82 -3.28 -15.49
CA HIS A 168 -40.39 -3.91 -14.31
C HIS A 168 -40.54 -2.95 -13.12
N ARG A 169 -41.76 -2.89 -12.56
CA ARG A 169 -42.05 -2.32 -11.21
C ARG A 169 -41.96 -3.37 -10.09
N CYS A 170 -41.90 -4.65 -10.45
CA CYS A 170 -42.07 -5.80 -9.55
C CYS A 170 -40.78 -6.36 -8.95
N LEU A 171 -39.60 -5.83 -9.32
CA LEU A 171 -38.28 -6.38 -8.96
C LEU A 171 -38.10 -6.60 -7.45
N SER A 172 -38.54 -5.64 -6.63
CA SER A 172 -38.48 -5.73 -5.17
C SER A 172 -39.42 -6.81 -4.61
N LYS A 173 -40.65 -6.93 -5.14
CA LYS A 173 -41.58 -8.02 -4.79
C LYS A 173 -40.96 -9.38 -5.11
N ARG A 174 -40.43 -9.55 -6.33
CA ARG A 174 -39.79 -10.81 -6.80
C ARG A 174 -38.59 -11.18 -5.92
N LEU A 175 -37.72 -10.22 -5.60
CA LEU A 175 -36.56 -10.42 -4.73
C LEU A 175 -36.94 -10.88 -3.32
N TYR A 176 -37.85 -10.15 -2.65
CA TYR A 176 -38.25 -10.49 -1.28
C TYR A 176 -39.09 -11.78 -1.20
N LYS A 177 -39.86 -12.12 -2.24
CA LYS A 177 -40.60 -13.40 -2.36
C LYS A 177 -39.64 -14.58 -2.44
N MET A 178 -38.66 -14.52 -3.33
CA MET A 178 -37.64 -15.57 -3.48
C MET A 178 -36.81 -15.77 -2.21
N PHE A 179 -36.53 -14.69 -1.46
CA PHE A 179 -35.81 -14.74 -0.19
C PHE A 179 -36.73 -14.71 1.05
N ALA A 180 -37.98 -15.15 0.96
CA ALA A 180 -38.93 -15.09 2.08
C ALA A 180 -38.37 -15.72 3.38
N HIS A 181 -37.65 -16.85 3.28
CA HIS A 181 -36.99 -17.53 4.40
C HIS A 181 -35.56 -18.03 4.02
N ASP A 182 -34.61 -18.03 4.98
CA ASP A 182 -33.22 -18.54 4.80
C ASP A 182 -33.10 -20.08 4.65
N SER A 183 -34.23 -20.78 4.53
CA SER A 183 -34.28 -22.21 4.17
C SER A 183 -34.66 -22.47 2.72
N ASP A 184 -35.22 -21.47 2.03
CA ASP A 184 -36.13 -21.74 0.90
C ASP A 184 -35.50 -21.43 -0.46
N ALA A 185 -34.58 -20.45 -0.52
CA ALA A 185 -33.83 -20.12 -1.73
C ALA A 185 -32.69 -21.11 -2.04
N ASN A 186 -33.05 -22.39 -2.21
CA ASN A 186 -32.31 -23.25 -3.12
C ASN A 186 -32.46 -22.65 -4.52
N LEU A 187 -31.37 -22.37 -5.24
CA LEU A 187 -31.41 -21.89 -6.64
C LEU A 187 -31.78 -23.01 -7.64
N GLN A 188 -32.64 -23.94 -7.22
CA GLN A 188 -33.57 -24.52 -8.19
C GLN A 188 -34.49 -23.37 -8.58
N PHE A 189 -34.50 -23.00 -9.85
CA PHE A 189 -35.27 -21.87 -10.39
C PHE A 189 -36.77 -22.21 -10.37
N SER A 190 -37.36 -22.68 -9.27
CA SER A 190 -38.30 -23.81 -9.34
C SER A 190 -39.62 -23.81 -8.58
N ALA A 191 -40.06 -22.95 -7.66
CA ALA A 191 -39.58 -21.74 -6.98
C ALA A 191 -39.98 -20.33 -7.50
N LEU A 192 -40.42 -20.13 -8.75
CA LEU A 192 -41.22 -18.94 -9.14
C LEU A 192 -42.23 -19.26 -10.27
N ASP A 193 -43.53 -19.18 -10.00
CA ASP A 193 -44.62 -19.29 -11.00
C ASP A 193 -45.01 -17.87 -11.31
N ASP A 194 -44.99 -17.51 -12.59
CA ASP A 194 -45.29 -16.16 -13.00
C ASP A 194 -46.82 -15.91 -13.00
N ALA A 195 -47.66 -16.96 -13.05
CA ALA A 195 -49.12 -16.89 -13.06
C ALA A 195 -49.78 -16.21 -11.83
N GLU A 196 -49.12 -16.20 -10.68
CA GLU A 196 -49.59 -15.49 -9.47
C GLU A 196 -48.81 -14.15 -9.25
N LEU A 197 -48.01 -13.72 -10.24
CA LEU A 197 -47.11 -12.56 -10.24
C LEU A 197 -47.35 -11.59 -11.42
N GLU A 198 -47.88 -12.12 -12.54
CA GLU A 198 -48.21 -11.44 -13.81
C GLU A 198 -49.18 -10.26 -13.60
N ASP A 199 -50.14 -10.44 -12.68
CA ASP A 199 -51.11 -9.44 -12.17
C ASP A 199 -50.47 -8.18 -11.53
N SER A 200 -49.14 -8.06 -11.57
CA SER A 200 -48.38 -6.88 -11.12
C SER A 200 -47.41 -6.30 -12.16
N CYS A 201 -47.43 -6.82 -13.39
CA CYS A 201 -46.61 -6.35 -14.51
C CYS A 201 -47.46 -5.75 -15.64
N ASP A 202 -48.66 -6.29 -15.87
CA ASP A 202 -49.51 -5.93 -17.01
C ASP A 202 -50.30 -4.62 -16.81
N GLU A 203 -50.87 -4.14 -17.92
CA GLU A 203 -51.09 -2.71 -18.17
C GLU A 203 -52.28 -2.09 -17.44
N ILE A 204 -52.14 -0.80 -17.11
CA ILE A 204 -53.28 0.04 -16.71
C ILE A 204 -54.07 0.38 -17.98
N ASP A 205 -55.09 -0.43 -18.32
CA ASP A 205 -56.03 -0.10 -19.38
C ASP A 205 -57.51 -0.40 -18.98
N SER A 206 -58.21 0.67 -18.58
CA SER A 206 -59.67 0.87 -18.46
C SER A 206 -60.58 -0.12 -17.68
N ASP A 207 -61.35 0.45 -16.74
CA ASP A 207 -62.64 -0.04 -16.17
C ASP A 207 -62.68 -1.34 -15.33
N GLY A 208 -62.33 -1.21 -14.04
CA GLY A 208 -63.32 -1.35 -12.96
C GLY A 208 -63.68 -2.74 -12.37
N GLY A 209 -63.14 -3.04 -11.18
CA GLY A 209 -63.65 -4.08 -10.27
C GLY A 209 -62.77 -4.29 -9.02
N ASP A 210 -63.39 -4.52 -7.85
CA ASP A 210 -62.66 -4.87 -6.62
C ASP A 210 -62.22 -6.35 -6.61
N SER A 211 -61.01 -6.67 -6.16
CA SER A 211 -60.73 -7.46 -4.92
C SER A 211 -59.26 -7.90 -4.79
N ASP A 212 -58.79 -8.11 -3.55
CA ASP A 212 -57.43 -8.56 -3.21
C ASP A 212 -57.29 -10.11 -3.21
N GLU A 213 -56.11 -10.66 -3.57
CA GLU A 213 -55.08 -11.16 -2.61
C GLU A 213 -54.16 -12.32 -3.14
N ASP A 214 -52.88 -12.30 -2.73
CA ASP A 214 -51.84 -13.37 -2.73
C ASP A 214 -51.08 -13.81 -4.02
N THR A 215 -49.87 -14.41 -3.85
CA THR A 215 -48.80 -14.48 -4.89
C THR A 215 -47.67 -15.57 -4.73
N ARG A 216 -47.68 -16.72 -5.46
CA ARG A 216 -46.79 -17.96 -5.52
C ARG A 216 -46.29 -18.29 -6.98
N ILE A 217 -45.74 -19.41 -7.54
CA ILE A 217 -45.23 -20.79 -7.20
C ILE A 217 -43.73 -21.05 -7.66
N ILE A 218 -43.02 -21.83 -8.56
CA ILE A 218 -42.94 -22.88 -9.69
C ILE A 218 -42.92 -22.54 -11.24
N ALA A 219 -41.97 -22.85 -12.20
CA ALA A 219 -40.48 -23.06 -12.40
C ALA A 219 -40.05 -23.82 -13.75
N GLN A 220 -38.81 -24.22 -14.23
CA GLN A 220 -37.36 -24.30 -13.81
C GLN A 220 -36.26 -24.64 -14.94
N GLU A 221 -35.01 -24.06 -14.91
CA GLU A 221 -33.61 -24.45 -15.47
C GLU A 221 -33.23 -24.79 -16.97
N LEU A 222 -31.97 -24.49 -17.44
CA LEU A 222 -30.88 -25.42 -17.99
C LEU A 222 -29.74 -24.90 -18.98
N VAL A 223 -28.44 -25.13 -18.63
CA VAL A 223 -27.11 -25.48 -19.31
C VAL A 223 -26.67 -25.16 -20.80
N PRO A 224 -25.37 -24.73 -21.08
CA PRO A 224 -24.67 -24.59 -22.41
C PRO A 224 -23.26 -25.31 -22.61
N VAL A 225 -22.52 -25.13 -23.76
CA VAL A 225 -21.24 -25.88 -24.12
C VAL A 225 -20.12 -25.14 -24.98
N ILE A 226 -18.86 -25.07 -24.45
CA ILE A 226 -17.43 -25.30 -24.94
C ILE A 226 -17.00 -25.16 -26.47
N ALA A 227 -15.75 -24.86 -26.98
CA ALA A 227 -14.53 -24.00 -26.70
C ALA A 227 -13.27 -24.38 -27.60
N ASN A 228 -12.10 -23.65 -27.53
CA ASN A 228 -10.69 -23.91 -28.08
C ASN A 228 -10.35 -23.48 -29.56
N SER A 229 -9.11 -23.25 -30.11
CA SER A 229 -7.67 -22.96 -29.75
C SER A 229 -6.92 -22.41 -31.04
N SER A 230 -5.60 -22.29 -31.41
CA SER A 230 -4.15 -22.64 -31.06
C SER A 230 -3.20 -21.90 -32.10
N LEU A 231 -1.84 -21.87 -32.18
CA LEU A 231 -0.61 -21.83 -31.30
C LEU A 231 0.73 -21.78 -32.20
N SER A 232 1.90 -21.26 -31.75
CA SER A 232 3.34 -21.38 -32.28
C SER A 232 3.95 -20.19 -33.10
N GLN A 233 5.27 -19.90 -33.32
CA GLN A 233 6.62 -20.41 -32.90
C GLN A 233 7.81 -19.36 -33.08
N LEU A 234 9.13 -19.75 -33.08
CA LEU A 234 10.36 -18.87 -33.01
C LEU A 234 11.61 -19.38 -33.84
N PRO A 235 12.62 -18.53 -34.24
CA PRO A 235 14.04 -18.63 -33.73
C PRO A 235 14.93 -17.32 -33.80
N GLU A 236 16.28 -17.39 -33.98
CA GLU A 236 17.33 -16.39 -33.56
C GLU A 236 18.59 -16.24 -34.50
N ALA A 237 19.54 -15.28 -34.24
CA ALA A 237 21.04 -15.45 -34.36
C ALA A 237 21.99 -14.25 -33.95
N ASN A 238 22.80 -14.43 -32.89
CA ASN A 238 24.25 -14.08 -32.62
C ASN A 238 24.98 -12.72 -32.92
N ILE A 239 25.94 -12.32 -32.05
CA ILE A 239 26.85 -11.13 -32.11
C ILE A 239 28.26 -11.43 -31.49
N GLN A 240 29.33 -10.66 -31.81
CA GLN A 240 30.64 -10.63 -31.10
C GLN A 240 31.14 -9.17 -30.78
N PRO A 241 32.04 -8.96 -29.77
CA PRO A 241 32.41 -7.62 -29.25
C PRO A 241 33.87 -7.16 -29.50
N THR A 242 34.18 -5.88 -29.23
CA THR A 242 35.56 -5.35 -29.00
C THR A 242 35.53 -4.00 -28.25
N THR A 243 36.67 -3.53 -27.71
CA THR A 243 36.73 -2.45 -26.69
C THR A 243 37.74 -1.33 -27.00
N ASN A 244 37.48 -0.11 -26.47
CA ASN A 244 38.40 0.83 -25.78
C ASN A 244 38.07 2.31 -26.06
N ASN A 245 38.07 3.17 -25.03
CA ASN A 245 38.11 4.64 -25.13
C ASN A 245 39.12 5.24 -24.11
N GLN A 246 39.54 6.49 -24.32
CA GLN A 246 40.35 7.29 -23.39
C GLN A 246 39.77 8.70 -23.26
N MET A 247 39.83 9.27 -22.06
CA MET A 247 39.20 10.56 -21.70
C MET A 247 40.00 11.77 -22.19
N ASN A 248 39.32 12.92 -22.35
CA ASN A 248 39.96 14.22 -22.55
C ASN A 248 39.14 15.35 -21.90
N VAL A 249 39.78 16.44 -21.49
CA VAL A 249 39.16 17.51 -20.66
C VAL A 249 38.57 18.62 -21.54
N GLN A 250 37.38 19.13 -21.19
CA GLN A 250 36.69 20.20 -21.93
C GLN A 250 36.88 21.61 -21.32
N VAL A 251 36.64 22.62 -22.16
CA VAL A 251 36.67 24.05 -21.84
C VAL A 251 35.23 24.59 -21.84
N ILE A 252 34.95 25.58 -20.97
CA ILE A 252 33.61 26.15 -20.73
C ILE A 252 32.92 26.56 -22.06
N PRO A 253 31.72 26.01 -22.37
CA PRO A 253 31.01 26.32 -23.60
C PRO A 253 30.14 27.60 -23.51
N ASN A 254 29.63 28.05 -24.66
CA ASN A 254 28.85 29.28 -24.79
C ASN A 254 27.45 29.14 -24.12
N MET A 255 26.97 30.16 -23.40
CA MET A 255 25.85 30.00 -22.45
C MET A 255 24.52 29.52 -23.05
N SER A 256 24.28 29.70 -24.36
CA SER A 256 23.10 29.12 -25.01
C SER A 256 23.14 27.59 -25.11
N SER A 257 24.32 26.94 -25.07
CA SER A 257 24.40 25.48 -25.03
C SER A 257 24.18 24.91 -23.63
N VAL A 258 24.40 25.67 -22.55
CA VAL A 258 24.21 25.19 -21.17
C VAL A 258 22.77 24.73 -20.94
N VAL A 259 21.79 25.55 -21.35
CA VAL A 259 20.36 25.19 -21.27
C VAL A 259 20.05 23.95 -22.13
N GLN A 260 20.69 23.81 -23.30
CA GLN A 260 20.55 22.62 -24.15
C GLN A 260 21.24 21.37 -23.55
N HIS A 261 22.33 21.52 -22.80
CA HIS A 261 23.03 20.42 -22.15
C HIS A 261 22.23 19.84 -20.98
N LEU A 262 21.56 20.65 -20.15
CA LEU A 262 20.73 20.16 -19.05
C LEU A 262 19.58 19.27 -19.55
N GLY A 263 19.08 19.52 -20.77
CA GLY A 263 18.06 18.69 -21.41
C GLY A 263 16.64 18.90 -20.91
N VAL A 264 16.46 19.87 -20.00
CA VAL A 264 15.16 20.34 -19.48
C VAL A 264 14.57 21.38 -20.45
N ASP A 265 13.25 21.53 -20.50
CA ASP A 265 12.58 22.55 -21.33
C ASP A 265 13.12 23.97 -21.00
N PRO A 266 13.63 24.75 -21.98
CA PRO A 266 14.03 26.14 -21.77
C PRO A 266 12.97 27.02 -21.08
N ALA A 267 11.68 26.70 -21.21
CA ALA A 267 10.59 27.38 -20.50
C ALA A 267 10.68 27.23 -18.98
N SER A 268 11.16 26.09 -18.46
CA SER A 268 11.30 25.82 -17.02
C SER A 268 12.37 26.69 -16.34
N ILE A 269 13.43 27.06 -17.07
CA ILE A 269 14.58 27.82 -16.55
C ILE A 269 14.33 29.35 -16.63
N THR A 270 13.16 29.79 -17.14
CA THR A 270 12.79 31.20 -17.15
C THR A 270 12.47 31.73 -15.74
N GLY A 271 13.01 32.91 -15.40
CA GLY A 271 12.78 33.59 -14.12
C GLY A 271 13.97 33.56 -13.17
N LYS A 272 13.73 33.82 -11.88
CA LYS A 272 14.69 33.47 -10.81
C LYS A 272 14.23 32.19 -10.13
N LEU A 273 15.19 31.38 -9.68
CA LEU A 273 14.93 30.28 -8.76
C LEU A 273 14.17 30.83 -7.52
N TRP A 274 13.18 30.06 -7.06
CA TRP A 274 12.20 30.41 -6.01
C TRP A 274 11.13 31.49 -6.32
N GLU A 275 11.23 32.25 -7.41
CA GLU A 275 10.22 33.30 -7.72
C GLU A 275 9.06 32.81 -8.59
N SER A 276 9.29 31.78 -9.42
CA SER A 276 8.24 31.14 -10.21
C SER A 276 7.48 30.12 -9.37
N PRO A 277 6.16 30.27 -9.13
CA PRO A 277 5.36 29.22 -8.52
C PRO A 277 5.29 28.01 -9.48
N TRP A 278 5.41 26.81 -8.91
CA TRP A 278 5.12 25.57 -9.61
C TRP A 278 3.73 25.07 -9.21
N SER A 279 3.00 24.56 -10.19
CA SER A 279 1.78 23.79 -10.00
C SER A 279 2.03 22.39 -10.54
N GLN A 280 1.71 21.36 -9.76
CA GLN A 280 1.74 19.99 -10.23
C GLN A 280 0.88 19.84 -11.50
N PRO A 281 1.30 19.08 -12.51
CA PRO A 281 0.44 18.75 -13.66
C PRO A 281 -0.87 18.11 -13.20
N GLU A 282 -1.94 18.32 -13.98
CA GLU A 282 -3.26 17.78 -13.69
C GLU A 282 -3.22 16.25 -13.51
N ALA A 283 -4.04 15.78 -12.58
CA ALA A 283 -4.21 14.37 -12.27
C ALA A 283 -5.04 13.67 -13.36
N LEU A 284 -5.03 12.33 -13.38
CA LEU A 284 -5.93 11.57 -14.26
C LEU A 284 -7.37 11.67 -13.74
N ASP A 285 -8.24 12.39 -14.46
CA ASP A 285 -9.69 12.51 -14.18
C ASP A 285 -10.38 11.13 -14.06
N ASP A 286 -9.89 10.12 -14.78
CA ASP A 286 -10.42 8.75 -14.80
C ASP A 286 -10.06 7.92 -13.54
N ILE A 287 -9.16 8.40 -12.67
CA ILE A 287 -8.92 7.81 -11.35
C ILE A 287 -9.97 8.39 -10.38
N PRO A 288 -10.90 7.59 -9.85
CA PRO A 288 -11.93 8.14 -8.96
C PRO A 288 -11.30 8.68 -7.69
N THR A 289 -11.60 9.92 -7.34
CA THR A 289 -11.26 10.56 -6.04
C THR A 289 -11.78 9.78 -4.82
N PHE A 290 -12.69 8.82 -5.04
CA PHE A 290 -13.09 7.83 -4.05
C PHE A 290 -11.90 6.99 -3.53
N TYR A 291 -10.93 6.69 -4.38
CA TYR A 291 -9.62 6.17 -3.98
C TYR A 291 -8.66 7.34 -3.78
N ASN A 292 -8.83 8.07 -2.68
CA ASN A 292 -7.72 8.85 -2.15
C ASN A 292 -6.52 7.89 -2.02
N LEU A 293 -5.47 8.16 -2.80
CA LEU A 293 -4.22 7.41 -2.72
C LEU A 293 -3.45 7.91 -1.49
N GLU A 294 -3.99 7.63 -0.29
CA GLU A 294 -3.34 7.80 1.02
C GLU A 294 -2.22 6.76 1.22
N ARG A 295 -2.18 5.72 0.39
CA ARG A 295 -1.30 4.56 0.50
C ARG A 295 -0.77 4.16 -0.87
N SER A 296 0.53 3.91 -0.93
CA SER A 296 1.23 3.58 -2.16
C SER A 296 0.71 2.31 -2.85
N LYS A 297 0.25 1.32 -2.09
CA LYS A 297 -0.27 0.06 -2.65
C LYS A 297 -1.62 0.19 -3.37
N ASN A 298 -2.40 1.22 -3.05
CA ASN A 298 -3.66 1.52 -3.75
C ASN A 298 -3.42 1.83 -5.25
N ILE A 299 -2.17 2.11 -5.66
CA ILE A 299 -1.77 2.23 -7.07
C ILE A 299 -2.07 0.93 -7.85
N PHE A 300 -1.91 -0.25 -7.25
CA PHE A 300 -2.26 -1.51 -7.91
C PHE A 300 -3.78 -1.62 -8.17
N ASP A 301 -4.61 -1.19 -7.21
CA ASP A 301 -6.07 -1.15 -7.38
C ASP A 301 -6.49 -0.09 -8.42
N ALA A 302 -5.83 1.07 -8.43
CA ALA A 302 -6.05 2.11 -9.43
C ALA A 302 -5.71 1.63 -10.85
N VAL A 303 -4.58 0.94 -11.05
CA VAL A 303 -4.23 0.32 -12.35
C VAL A 303 -5.25 -0.76 -12.71
N GLY A 304 -5.66 -1.60 -11.75
CA GLY A 304 -6.70 -2.62 -11.96
C GLY A 304 -8.03 -2.02 -12.41
N GLN A 305 -8.41 -0.86 -11.86
CA GLN A 305 -9.61 -0.14 -12.28
C GLN A 305 -9.45 0.53 -13.65
N LEU A 306 -8.36 1.27 -13.89
CA LEU A 306 -8.12 1.92 -15.18
C LEU A 306 -8.06 0.89 -16.32
N HIS A 307 -7.43 -0.26 -16.09
CA HIS A 307 -7.45 -1.41 -17.02
C HIS A 307 -8.89 -1.90 -17.28
N ARG A 308 -9.71 -2.08 -16.23
CA ARG A 308 -11.11 -2.48 -16.38
C ARG A 308 -11.92 -1.44 -17.16
N ASN A 309 -11.70 -0.15 -16.92
CA ASN A 309 -12.36 0.94 -17.63
C ASN A 309 -11.98 0.94 -19.13
N HIS A 310 -10.70 0.71 -19.47
CA HIS A 310 -10.20 0.76 -20.84
C HIS A 310 -10.54 -0.49 -21.66
N TYR A 311 -10.34 -1.69 -21.10
CA TYR A 311 -10.51 -2.96 -21.82
C TYR A 311 -11.86 -3.65 -21.59
N GLY A 312 -12.65 -3.21 -20.59
CA GLY A 312 -13.92 -3.83 -20.22
C GLY A 312 -13.80 -5.13 -19.41
N PHE A 313 -12.59 -5.55 -19.01
CA PHE A 313 -12.35 -6.75 -18.21
C PHE A 313 -11.21 -6.56 -17.18
N ASP A 314 -11.19 -7.44 -16.18
CA ASP A 314 -10.25 -7.37 -15.06
C ASP A 314 -8.78 -7.58 -15.48
N CYS A 315 -7.88 -6.84 -14.84
CA CYS A 315 -6.45 -6.96 -15.05
C CYS A 315 -5.94 -8.41 -14.78
N PRO A 316 -5.18 -9.03 -15.69
CA PRO A 316 -4.63 -10.38 -15.50
C PRO A 316 -3.87 -10.54 -14.17
N GLY A 317 -4.10 -11.65 -13.47
CA GLY A 317 -3.47 -11.87 -12.15
C GLY A 317 -1.97 -12.13 -12.23
N PHE A 318 -1.18 -11.33 -11.52
CA PHE A 318 0.28 -11.49 -11.43
C PHE A 318 0.66 -12.75 -10.64
N ARG A 319 1.46 -13.64 -11.22
CA ARG A 319 1.82 -14.93 -10.59
C ARG A 319 3.30 -15.28 -10.79
N VAL A 320 4.04 -15.35 -9.69
CA VAL A 320 5.42 -15.86 -9.65
C VAL A 320 5.43 -17.20 -8.93
N LYS A 321 6.19 -18.17 -9.44
CA LYS A 321 6.35 -19.50 -8.83
C LYS A 321 7.81 -19.90 -8.83
N GLY A 322 8.20 -20.73 -7.86
CA GLY A 322 9.51 -21.36 -7.81
C GLY A 322 9.58 -22.44 -6.74
N SER A 323 10.59 -23.30 -6.79
CA SER A 323 10.85 -24.33 -5.77
C SER A 323 11.79 -23.86 -4.65
N SER A 324 12.47 -22.72 -4.85
CA SER A 324 13.27 -21.98 -3.86
C SER A 324 13.12 -20.46 -4.03
N GLU A 325 13.68 -19.71 -3.08
CA GLU A 325 13.73 -18.25 -3.06
C GLU A 325 14.52 -17.70 -4.27
N GLU A 326 15.65 -18.31 -4.63
CA GLU A 326 16.46 -17.91 -5.79
C GLU A 326 15.73 -18.13 -7.12
N GLU A 327 14.91 -19.18 -7.21
CA GLU A 327 14.08 -19.46 -8.39
C GLU A 327 12.94 -18.45 -8.53
N LEU A 328 12.28 -18.07 -7.42
CA LEU A 328 11.28 -16.99 -7.39
C LEU A 328 11.90 -15.64 -7.80
N VAL A 329 13.08 -15.33 -7.26
CA VAL A 329 13.87 -14.14 -7.59
C VAL A 329 14.23 -14.12 -9.09
N SER A 330 14.65 -15.25 -9.67
CA SER A 330 14.94 -15.33 -11.11
C SER A 330 13.68 -15.16 -11.95
N ASN A 331 12.63 -15.91 -11.67
CA ASN A 331 11.39 -15.89 -12.44
C ASN A 331 10.71 -14.50 -12.36
N PHE A 332 10.80 -13.79 -11.23
CA PHE A 332 10.37 -12.40 -11.14
C PHE A 332 11.20 -11.47 -12.03
N LYS A 333 12.54 -11.56 -11.99
CA LYS A 333 13.46 -10.78 -12.84
C LYS A 333 13.17 -11.02 -14.33
N ASP A 334 12.85 -12.25 -14.73
CA ASP A 334 12.54 -12.58 -16.13
C ASP A 334 11.15 -12.08 -16.57
N ILE A 335 10.16 -12.01 -15.67
CA ILE A 335 8.88 -11.31 -15.94
C ILE A 335 9.11 -9.79 -16.10
N LEU A 336 9.94 -9.17 -15.25
CA LEU A 336 10.29 -7.75 -15.40
C LEU A 336 11.02 -7.48 -16.73
N ARG A 337 11.94 -8.35 -17.16
CA ARG A 337 12.57 -8.27 -18.50
C ARG A 337 11.54 -8.39 -19.62
N GLY A 338 10.54 -9.27 -19.47
CA GLY A 338 9.39 -9.35 -20.37
C GLY A 338 8.67 -7.99 -20.51
N ALA A 339 8.28 -7.39 -19.39
CA ALA A 339 7.63 -6.09 -19.35
C ALA A 339 8.49 -4.95 -19.94
N ILE A 340 9.80 -4.94 -19.69
CA ILE A 340 10.75 -3.96 -20.27
C ILE A 340 10.82 -4.06 -21.79
N ARG A 341 10.78 -5.29 -22.34
CA ARG A 341 10.86 -5.58 -23.78
C ARG A 341 9.54 -5.26 -24.49
N CYS A 342 8.41 -5.68 -23.94
CA CYS A 342 7.07 -5.40 -24.49
C CYS A 342 6.64 -3.93 -24.27
N ARG A 343 7.20 -3.26 -23.24
CA ARG A 343 6.77 -1.96 -22.69
C ARG A 343 5.35 -1.97 -22.10
N GLU A 344 4.91 -3.15 -21.69
CA GLU A 344 3.60 -3.45 -21.13
C GLU A 344 3.79 -3.79 -19.64
N TRP A 345 3.23 -2.97 -18.75
CA TRP A 345 3.43 -3.12 -17.30
C TRP A 345 2.16 -3.57 -16.55
N ASP A 346 1.01 -3.66 -17.23
CA ASP A 346 -0.30 -3.99 -16.67
C ASP A 346 -0.29 -5.25 -15.81
N THR A 347 0.21 -6.36 -16.35
CA THR A 347 0.33 -7.61 -15.58
C THR A 347 1.25 -7.45 -14.36
N VAL A 348 2.33 -6.65 -14.45
CA VAL A 348 3.27 -6.38 -13.35
C VAL A 348 2.68 -5.42 -12.30
N LEU A 349 1.68 -4.61 -12.67
CA LEU A 349 0.95 -3.66 -11.83
C LEU A 349 -0.45 -4.16 -11.41
N SER A 350 -0.81 -5.39 -11.75
CA SER A 350 -2.08 -6.02 -11.34
C SER A 350 -2.23 -6.06 -9.81
N PRO A 351 -3.45 -5.82 -9.26
CA PRO A 351 -3.74 -6.00 -7.83
C PRO A 351 -3.88 -7.46 -7.42
N ASN A 352 -4.15 -8.37 -8.37
CA ASN A 352 -4.32 -9.80 -8.11
C ASN A 352 -2.98 -10.54 -8.09
N ARG A 353 -2.17 -10.30 -7.05
CA ARG A 353 -0.77 -10.73 -6.94
C ARG A 353 -0.59 -11.99 -6.10
N HIS A 354 0.18 -12.95 -6.61
CA HIS A 354 0.59 -14.14 -5.87
C HIS A 354 2.05 -14.53 -6.16
N PHE A 355 2.85 -14.69 -5.11
CA PHE A 355 4.11 -15.41 -5.13
C PHE A 355 3.87 -16.79 -4.50
N THR A 356 4.46 -17.86 -5.03
CA THR A 356 4.19 -19.23 -4.54
C THR A 356 5.44 -20.08 -4.57
N GLN A 357 6.06 -20.25 -3.40
CA GLN A 357 7.13 -21.22 -3.17
C GLN A 357 6.53 -22.64 -3.08
N MET A 358 6.79 -23.52 -4.06
CA MET A 358 6.14 -24.84 -4.21
C MET A 358 6.49 -25.89 -3.11
N ARG A 359 7.10 -25.47 -2.01
CA ARG A 359 7.38 -26.29 -0.82
C ARG A 359 6.77 -25.75 0.47
N ILE A 360 6.33 -24.49 0.50
CA ILE A 360 5.72 -23.84 1.67
C ILE A 360 4.70 -22.81 1.17
N ASP A 361 3.42 -22.99 1.51
CA ASP A 361 2.38 -21.99 1.23
C ASP A 361 2.59 -20.75 2.13
N ARG A 362 3.46 -19.84 1.68
CA ARG A 362 3.76 -18.56 2.32
C ARG A 362 3.46 -17.41 1.35
N ASN A 363 2.48 -16.59 1.71
CA ASN A 363 2.29 -15.28 1.10
C ASN A 363 3.24 -14.28 1.79
N GLY A 364 4.10 -13.59 1.04
CA GLY A 364 4.97 -12.54 1.59
C GLY A 364 6.28 -12.23 0.84
N GLU A 365 6.63 -12.97 -0.21
CA GLU A 365 7.96 -12.91 -0.83
C GLU A 365 8.20 -11.69 -1.76
N GLU A 366 7.16 -10.93 -2.14
CA GLU A 366 7.31 -9.77 -3.06
C GLU A 366 8.24 -8.68 -2.52
N GLU A 367 8.23 -8.49 -1.19
CA GLU A 367 9.00 -7.47 -0.50
C GLU A 367 10.51 -7.78 -0.46
N PHE A 368 10.86 -9.08 -0.48
CA PHE A 368 12.25 -9.53 -0.43
C PHE A 368 12.99 -9.21 -1.74
N VAL A 369 12.40 -9.60 -2.88
CA VAL A 369 13.08 -9.56 -4.20
C VAL A 369 13.48 -8.15 -4.61
N THR A 370 12.65 -7.14 -4.28
CA THR A 370 12.97 -5.73 -4.54
C THR A 370 14.16 -5.25 -3.71
N SER A 371 14.21 -5.61 -2.42
CA SER A 371 15.31 -5.23 -1.51
C SER A 371 16.65 -5.90 -1.86
N GLU A 372 16.63 -7.18 -2.23
CA GLU A 372 17.83 -7.96 -2.60
C GLU A 372 18.47 -7.39 -3.88
N TYR A 373 17.66 -7.02 -4.87
CA TYR A 373 18.15 -6.40 -6.10
C TYR A 373 18.77 -5.02 -5.85
N PHE A 374 18.21 -4.21 -4.93
CA PHE A 374 18.82 -2.94 -4.55
C PHE A 374 20.19 -3.11 -3.91
N VAL A 375 20.30 -3.93 -2.85
CA VAL A 375 21.57 -4.14 -2.13
C VAL A 375 22.67 -4.68 -3.06
N THR A 376 22.31 -5.53 -4.02
CA THR A 376 23.27 -6.15 -4.95
C THR A 376 23.66 -5.29 -6.14
N ARG A 377 22.92 -4.21 -6.46
CA ARG A 377 23.14 -3.39 -7.68
C ARG A 377 23.30 -1.89 -7.46
N ALA A 378 23.00 -1.36 -6.27
CA ALA A 378 23.14 0.07 -5.97
C ALA A 378 24.55 0.60 -6.30
N SER A 379 25.61 -0.12 -5.93
CA SER A 379 27.01 0.25 -6.24
C SER A 379 27.40 0.16 -7.72
N GLU A 380 26.55 -0.41 -8.58
CA GLU A 380 26.79 -0.54 -10.03
C GLU A 380 26.04 0.53 -10.86
N PHE A 381 24.96 1.08 -10.31
CA PHE A 381 24.07 2.03 -10.98
C PHE A 381 23.92 3.37 -10.26
N CYS A 382 24.37 3.52 -9.02
CA CYS A 382 24.34 4.76 -8.26
C CYS A 382 25.75 5.20 -7.84
N THR A 383 25.95 6.52 -7.82
CA THR A 383 27.15 7.18 -7.29
C THR A 383 26.72 8.13 -6.18
N PRO A 384 27.40 8.16 -5.02
CA PRO A 384 27.19 9.21 -4.02
C PRO A 384 27.33 10.60 -4.66
N LEU A 385 26.48 11.53 -4.24
CA LEU A 385 26.44 12.89 -4.77
C LEU A 385 26.29 13.93 -3.67
N LEU A 386 25.32 13.75 -2.77
CA LEU A 386 24.94 14.75 -1.78
C LEU A 386 24.62 14.08 -0.43
N GLU A 387 25.45 14.39 0.57
CA GLU A 387 25.40 13.78 1.90
C GLU A 387 25.47 12.23 1.76
N ASP A 388 24.61 11.45 2.42
CA ASP A 388 24.63 9.98 2.31
C ASP A 388 23.91 9.44 1.03
N PHE A 389 23.35 10.31 0.19
CA PHE A 389 22.54 9.92 -0.97
C PHE A 389 23.26 10.06 -2.32
N GLY A 390 22.84 9.23 -3.28
CA GLY A 390 23.37 9.21 -4.64
C GLY A 390 22.46 9.75 -5.73
N THR A 391 23.04 9.79 -6.93
CA THR A 391 22.34 9.89 -8.23
C THR A 391 22.71 8.66 -9.08
N LEU A 392 22.16 8.51 -10.28
CA LEU A 392 22.58 7.46 -11.21
C LEU A 392 24.03 7.67 -11.67
N THR A 393 24.82 6.61 -11.66
CA THR A 393 26.16 6.55 -12.24
C THR A 393 26.04 6.71 -13.76
N THR A 394 26.52 7.82 -14.29
CA THR A 394 26.52 8.13 -15.72
C THR A 394 27.93 8.17 -16.31
N LEU A 395 28.03 7.92 -17.62
CA LEU A 395 29.24 8.23 -18.39
C LEU A 395 29.08 9.56 -19.14
N PRO A 396 30.18 10.30 -19.44
CA PRO A 396 30.15 11.52 -20.23
C PRO A 396 29.40 11.32 -21.57
N GLN A 397 28.71 12.36 -22.06
CA GLN A 397 27.85 12.24 -23.25
C GLN A 397 28.59 11.70 -24.49
N THR A 398 29.89 12.00 -24.63
CA THR A 398 30.77 11.51 -25.70
C THR A 398 30.97 10.01 -25.72
N ASP A 399 30.88 9.34 -24.56
CA ASP A 399 31.00 7.89 -24.42
C ASP A 399 29.62 7.20 -24.31
N SER A 400 28.58 7.96 -23.91
CA SER A 400 27.24 7.46 -23.62
C SER A 400 26.56 6.75 -24.81
N THR A 401 26.95 7.04 -26.05
CA THR A 401 26.38 6.40 -27.26
C THR A 401 26.66 4.90 -27.35
N HIS A 402 27.56 4.35 -26.52
CA HIS A 402 28.02 2.96 -26.60
C HIS A 402 27.52 2.03 -25.49
N LEU A 403 26.49 2.44 -24.72
CA LEU A 403 25.87 1.57 -23.73
C LEU A 403 25.21 0.35 -24.40
N SER A 404 25.55 -0.87 -23.96
CA SER A 404 25.03 -2.11 -24.54
C SER A 404 23.56 -2.34 -24.16
N GLU A 405 22.78 -2.99 -25.04
CA GLU A 405 21.35 -3.27 -24.80
C GLU A 405 21.13 -4.06 -23.50
N ALA A 406 22.03 -4.99 -23.14
CA ALA A 406 21.96 -5.70 -21.87
C ALA A 406 22.13 -4.77 -20.66
N LYS A 407 23.03 -3.78 -20.71
CA LYS A 407 23.20 -2.80 -19.63
C LYS A 407 22.05 -1.78 -19.60
N LYS A 408 21.42 -1.47 -20.74
CA LYS A 408 20.16 -0.70 -20.82
C LYS A 408 18.99 -1.46 -20.20
N GLU A 409 18.86 -2.76 -20.48
CA GLU A 409 17.83 -3.63 -19.90
C GLU A 409 17.98 -3.75 -18.37
N GLU A 410 19.21 -3.96 -17.87
CA GLU A 410 19.45 -4.04 -16.42
C GLU A 410 19.26 -2.67 -15.72
N LEU A 411 19.50 -1.54 -16.40
CA LEU A 411 19.13 -0.19 -15.96
C LEU A 411 17.61 0.02 -15.92
N ALA A 412 16.89 -0.44 -16.93
CA ALA A 412 15.43 -0.41 -16.94
C ALA A 412 14.86 -1.30 -15.83
N MET A 413 15.47 -2.46 -15.56
CA MET A 413 15.10 -3.30 -14.42
C MET A 413 15.39 -2.61 -13.07
N PHE A 414 16.49 -1.86 -12.95
CA PHE A 414 16.76 -1.03 -11.78
C PHE A 414 15.72 0.10 -11.61
N GLY A 415 15.32 0.76 -12.70
CA GLY A 415 14.20 1.71 -12.70
C GLY A 415 12.88 1.06 -12.26
N ALA A 416 12.50 -0.08 -12.85
CA ALA A 416 11.27 -0.78 -12.53
C ALA A 416 11.23 -1.28 -11.07
N VAL A 417 12.35 -1.77 -10.55
CA VAL A 417 12.46 -2.16 -9.13
C VAL A 417 12.43 -0.94 -8.21
N THR A 418 12.94 0.22 -8.63
CA THR A 418 12.79 1.49 -7.90
C THR A 418 11.32 1.91 -7.82
N ALA A 419 10.61 1.88 -8.95
CA ALA A 419 9.19 2.20 -9.02
C ALA A 419 8.35 1.26 -8.15
N LEU A 420 8.56 -0.05 -8.27
CA LEU A 420 7.89 -1.05 -7.44
C LEU A 420 8.20 -0.87 -5.95
N ALA A 421 9.45 -0.59 -5.55
CA ALA A 421 9.78 -0.32 -4.15
C ALA A 421 8.97 0.86 -3.60
N LEU A 422 8.83 1.95 -4.36
CA LEU A 422 7.99 3.09 -3.96
C LEU A 422 6.51 2.69 -3.85
N ILE A 423 5.96 1.94 -4.81
CA ILE A 423 4.58 1.43 -4.78
C ILE A 423 4.33 0.53 -3.55
N TYR A 424 5.28 -0.32 -3.17
CA TYR A 424 5.16 -1.15 -1.97
C TYR A 424 5.31 -0.36 -0.65
N GLY A 425 5.70 0.92 -0.70
CA GLY A 425 5.86 1.79 0.46
C GLY A 425 7.28 1.77 1.04
N HIS A 426 8.30 1.58 0.20
CA HIS A 426 9.69 1.36 0.61
C HIS A 426 10.63 2.35 -0.07
N TYR A 427 11.43 3.05 0.73
CA TYR A 427 12.37 4.01 0.19
C TYR A 427 13.60 3.32 -0.45
N PRO A 428 13.97 3.66 -1.72
CA PRO A 428 15.12 3.08 -2.41
C PRO A 428 16.42 3.78 -1.97
N GLY A 429 16.88 3.45 -0.75
CA GLY A 429 17.89 4.16 0.06
C GLY A 429 19.30 4.47 -0.50
N CYS A 430 19.54 4.35 -1.80
CA CYS A 430 20.76 4.78 -2.49
C CYS A 430 20.55 5.98 -3.43
N LEU A 431 19.30 6.28 -3.82
CA LEU A 431 18.93 7.46 -4.62
C LEU A 431 18.49 8.59 -3.67
N ASN A 432 18.69 9.85 -4.06
CA ASN A 432 18.25 10.99 -3.25
C ASN A 432 16.76 11.34 -3.44
N PRO A 433 16.06 11.91 -2.42
CA PRO A 433 14.61 12.13 -2.48
C PRO A 433 14.20 13.12 -3.56
N LEU A 434 14.98 14.20 -3.72
CA LEU A 434 14.71 15.24 -4.71
C LEU A 434 14.80 14.69 -6.14
N LEU A 435 15.73 13.77 -6.43
CA LEU A 435 15.82 13.12 -7.74
C LEU A 435 14.55 12.31 -8.04
N LEU A 436 14.04 11.53 -7.07
CA LEU A 436 12.80 10.76 -7.26
C LEU A 436 11.61 11.69 -7.55
N ILE A 437 11.47 12.77 -6.79
CA ILE A 437 10.40 13.77 -6.96
C ILE A 437 10.53 14.49 -8.32
N PHE A 438 11.74 14.84 -8.74
CA PHE A 438 12.04 15.43 -10.05
C PHE A 438 11.66 14.51 -11.22
N LEU A 439 12.05 13.23 -11.16
CA LEU A 439 11.75 12.25 -12.21
C LEU A 439 10.23 11.97 -12.31
N LEU A 440 9.56 11.77 -11.17
CA LEU A 440 8.10 11.56 -11.10
C LEU A 440 7.30 12.79 -11.58
N ASN A 441 7.81 14.00 -11.35
CA ASN A 441 7.27 15.24 -11.93
C ASN A 441 7.73 15.50 -13.37
N GLY A 442 8.08 14.45 -14.12
CA GLY A 442 8.36 14.54 -15.56
C GLY A 442 9.67 15.27 -15.91
N ASN A 443 10.61 15.36 -14.97
CA ASN A 443 11.87 16.10 -15.06
C ASN A 443 11.71 17.63 -15.03
N GLU A 444 10.62 18.16 -14.44
CA GLU A 444 10.43 19.60 -14.22
C GLU A 444 11.20 20.06 -12.96
N LEU A 445 12.27 20.84 -13.16
CA LEU A 445 13.16 21.31 -12.10
C LEU A 445 12.46 22.24 -11.08
N ARG A 446 11.40 22.93 -11.48
CA ARG A 446 10.57 23.78 -10.60
C ARG A 446 9.79 23.01 -9.55
N SER A 447 9.59 21.70 -9.71
CA SER A 447 9.01 20.84 -8.66
C SER A 447 9.88 20.79 -7.40
N LEU A 448 11.19 21.04 -7.52
CA LEU A 448 12.12 21.08 -6.40
C LEU A 448 12.08 22.43 -5.68
N HIS A 449 10.91 22.81 -5.19
CA HIS A 449 10.67 24.13 -4.60
C HIS A 449 11.46 24.34 -3.30
N ARG A 450 11.61 25.61 -2.90
CA ARG A 450 12.52 26.03 -1.82
C ARG A 450 12.29 25.25 -0.51
N GLN A 451 11.04 25.02 -0.12
CA GLN A 451 10.75 24.33 1.15
C GLN A 451 11.21 22.88 1.11
N LEU A 452 10.95 22.17 -0.01
CA LEU A 452 11.38 20.79 -0.23
C LEU A 452 12.91 20.64 -0.21
N VAL A 453 13.64 21.57 -0.83
CA VAL A 453 15.10 21.57 -0.81
C VAL A 453 15.65 21.84 0.60
N PHE A 454 15.01 22.73 1.37
CA PHE A 454 15.37 22.96 2.78
C PHE A 454 14.97 21.81 3.73
N GLN A 455 13.95 21.02 3.38
CA GLN A 455 13.54 19.83 4.13
C GLN A 455 14.56 18.69 3.98
N TYR A 456 15.02 18.42 2.76
CA TYR A 456 15.92 17.31 2.49
C TYR A 456 17.41 17.67 2.61
N PHE A 457 17.82 18.85 2.12
CA PHE A 457 19.22 19.27 2.09
C PHE A 457 19.38 20.73 2.55
N PRO A 458 19.26 21.01 3.88
CA PRO A 458 19.39 22.37 4.43
C PRO A 458 20.67 23.07 3.96
N SER A 459 21.78 22.33 3.87
CA SER A 459 23.08 22.76 3.35
C SER A 459 23.00 23.32 1.93
N LEU A 460 22.29 22.64 1.03
CA LEU A 460 22.06 23.06 -0.35
C LEU A 460 21.10 24.25 -0.40
N GLY A 461 19.99 24.21 0.36
CA GLY A 461 19.04 25.31 0.47
C GLY A 461 19.71 26.62 0.91
N HIS A 462 20.54 26.58 1.96
CA HIS A 462 21.33 27.72 2.42
C HIS A 462 22.34 28.19 1.36
N THR A 463 22.95 27.28 0.60
CA THR A 463 23.90 27.62 -0.47
C THR A 463 23.19 28.34 -1.63
N LEU A 464 22.02 27.86 -2.06
CA LEU A 464 21.21 28.48 -3.12
C LEU A 464 20.65 29.84 -2.68
N ASP A 465 20.15 29.96 -1.45
CA ASP A 465 19.70 31.23 -0.86
C ASP A 465 20.85 32.24 -0.70
N ALA A 466 22.07 31.79 -0.42
CA ALA A 466 23.25 32.64 -0.36
C ALA A 466 23.70 33.07 -1.76
N TRP A 467 23.62 32.18 -2.75
CA TRP A 467 23.91 32.51 -4.15
C TRP A 467 22.93 33.56 -4.68
N LEU A 468 21.62 33.33 -4.58
CA LEU A 468 20.58 34.27 -5.04
C LEU A 468 20.61 35.64 -4.34
N ARG A 469 21.26 35.74 -3.17
CA ARG A 469 21.43 36.99 -2.40
C ARG A 469 22.62 37.82 -2.85
N ILE A 470 23.69 37.19 -3.33
CA ILE A 470 24.83 37.92 -3.90
C ILE A 470 24.48 38.39 -5.32
N GLY A 471 24.86 39.60 -5.69
CA GLY A 471 24.67 40.09 -7.04
C GLY A 471 25.59 39.41 -8.06
N PRO A 472 25.39 39.64 -9.36
CA PRO A 472 26.32 39.19 -10.41
C PRO A 472 27.73 39.81 -10.29
N TYR A 473 27.89 40.89 -9.52
CA TYR A 473 29.14 41.63 -9.33
C TYR A 473 29.87 41.30 -8.02
N ASP A 474 29.23 40.56 -7.11
CA ASP A 474 29.79 40.23 -5.79
C ASP A 474 30.75 39.02 -5.85
N ASP A 475 31.57 38.85 -4.82
CA ASP A 475 32.54 37.76 -4.73
C ASP A 475 31.87 36.39 -4.53
N VAL A 476 32.50 35.36 -5.12
CA VAL A 476 32.04 33.98 -5.19
C VAL A 476 32.96 33.00 -4.44
N GLN A 477 34.02 33.44 -3.75
CA GLN A 477 34.92 32.53 -3.03
C GLN A 477 34.20 31.59 -2.06
N GLN A 478 33.10 32.03 -1.42
CA GLN A 478 32.33 31.21 -0.49
C GLN A 478 31.66 29.97 -1.13
N PHE A 479 31.54 29.92 -2.47
CA PHE A 479 30.95 28.80 -3.21
C PHE A 479 32.01 27.84 -3.79
N THR A 480 33.30 28.03 -3.49
CA THR A 480 34.41 27.25 -4.07
C THR A 480 34.24 25.75 -3.92
N SER A 481 33.79 25.28 -2.75
CA SER A 481 33.51 23.86 -2.49
C SER A 481 32.40 23.31 -3.40
N HIS A 482 31.28 24.02 -3.51
CA HIS A 482 30.14 23.61 -4.32
C HIS A 482 30.50 23.52 -5.82
N PHE A 483 31.14 24.55 -6.39
CA PHE A 483 31.53 24.53 -7.80
C PHE A 483 32.66 23.52 -8.10
N ALA A 484 33.54 23.23 -7.14
CA ALA A 484 34.51 22.15 -7.27
C ALA A 484 33.84 20.77 -7.29
N SER A 485 32.93 20.49 -6.34
CA SER A 485 32.25 19.19 -6.22
C SER A 485 31.26 18.90 -7.36
N PHE A 486 30.41 19.86 -7.73
CA PHE A 486 29.24 19.59 -8.60
C PHE A 486 29.43 20.04 -10.05
N HIS A 487 30.31 21.01 -10.32
CA HIS A 487 30.52 21.55 -11.67
C HIS A 487 31.94 21.29 -12.22
N ASN A 488 32.91 20.92 -11.36
CA ASN A 488 34.34 20.86 -11.70
C ASN A 488 34.88 22.20 -12.28
N ILE A 489 34.38 23.33 -11.79
CA ILE A 489 34.74 24.69 -12.24
C ILE A 489 35.44 25.45 -11.11
N GLN A 490 36.54 26.15 -11.43
CA GLN A 490 37.14 27.12 -10.53
C GLN A 490 36.31 28.41 -10.50
N VAL A 491 35.79 28.81 -9.33
CA VAL A 491 34.90 29.98 -9.18
C VAL A 491 35.50 31.30 -9.68
N ALA A 492 36.82 31.40 -9.80
CA ALA A 492 37.50 32.54 -10.42
C ALA A 492 37.06 32.81 -11.88
N ALA A 493 36.58 31.79 -12.59
CA ALA A 493 36.00 31.91 -13.94
C ALA A 493 34.58 32.51 -13.97
N LEU A 494 33.92 32.64 -12.81
CA LEU A 494 32.56 33.20 -12.67
C LEU A 494 32.56 34.71 -12.32
N ASN A 495 33.75 35.33 -12.31
CA ASN A 495 33.92 36.76 -12.13
C ASN A 495 33.48 37.51 -13.40
N GLY A 496 32.65 38.56 -13.24
CA GLY A 496 32.11 39.32 -14.38
C GLY A 496 30.92 38.65 -15.09
N ARG A 497 30.31 37.63 -14.47
CA ARG A 497 29.03 37.02 -14.91
C ARG A 497 27.94 38.08 -15.10
N SER A 498 27.03 37.85 -16.04
CA SER A 498 25.84 38.69 -16.23
C SER A 498 24.76 38.36 -15.19
N LEU A 499 23.77 39.25 -15.00
CA LEU A 499 22.62 38.98 -14.13
C LEU A 499 21.87 37.70 -14.53
N THR A 500 21.61 37.51 -15.82
CA THR A 500 20.95 36.31 -16.36
C THR A 500 21.82 35.06 -16.18
N GLY A 501 23.13 35.15 -16.42
CA GLY A 501 24.05 34.03 -16.20
C GLY A 501 24.12 33.62 -14.73
N HIS A 502 24.14 34.59 -13.82
CA HIS A 502 24.07 34.35 -12.38
C HIS A 502 22.73 33.70 -11.94
N GLN A 503 21.60 34.11 -12.52
CA GLN A 503 20.28 33.51 -12.27
C GLN A 503 20.20 32.07 -12.80
N HIS A 504 20.67 31.81 -14.03
CA HIS A 504 20.72 30.46 -14.59
C HIS A 504 21.64 29.53 -13.79
N LEU A 505 22.79 30.03 -13.32
CA LEU A 505 23.71 29.25 -12.46
C LEU A 505 23.03 28.77 -11.16
N ALA A 506 22.01 29.46 -10.64
CA ALA A 506 21.26 28.96 -9.48
C ALA A 506 20.47 27.67 -9.81
N PHE A 507 19.85 27.61 -10.99
CA PHE A 507 19.20 26.38 -11.48
C PHE A 507 20.22 25.29 -11.78
N GLU A 508 21.38 25.64 -12.35
CA GLU A 508 22.48 24.68 -12.63
C GLU A 508 23.06 24.09 -11.33
N MET A 509 23.23 24.89 -10.28
CA MET A 509 23.67 24.45 -8.95
C MET A 509 22.68 23.48 -8.31
N LEU A 510 21.37 23.76 -8.40
CA LEU A 510 20.33 22.84 -7.92
C LEU A 510 20.31 21.53 -8.73
N TYR A 511 20.39 21.62 -10.06
CA TYR A 511 20.40 20.47 -10.96
C TYR A 511 21.61 19.56 -10.71
N ASN A 512 22.83 20.12 -10.71
CA ASN A 512 24.06 19.35 -10.55
C ASN A 512 24.20 18.75 -9.14
N ALA A 513 23.56 19.32 -8.12
CA ALA A 513 23.53 18.76 -6.76
C ALA A 513 22.48 17.64 -6.57
N VAL A 514 21.46 17.54 -7.43
CA VAL A 514 20.37 16.55 -7.32
C VAL A 514 20.48 15.44 -8.37
N VAL A 515 20.72 15.81 -9.64
CA VAL A 515 20.80 14.92 -10.80
C VAL A 515 22.26 14.57 -11.11
N GLY A 516 23.20 15.45 -10.79
CA GLY A 516 24.60 15.35 -11.19
C GLY A 516 24.90 16.08 -12.52
N PRO A 517 26.17 16.17 -12.94
CA PRO A 517 26.60 16.95 -14.10
C PRO A 517 26.22 16.35 -15.47
N SER A 518 25.37 15.32 -15.50
CA SER A 518 24.91 14.66 -16.74
C SER A 518 23.49 15.06 -17.08
N SER A 519 23.29 15.41 -18.36
CA SER A 519 21.97 15.63 -18.95
C SER A 519 20.97 14.51 -18.63
N ILE A 520 19.71 14.85 -18.42
CA ILE A 520 18.61 13.89 -18.29
C ILE A 520 18.40 13.08 -19.58
N ASN A 521 18.84 13.61 -20.72
CA ASN A 521 18.87 12.92 -22.01
C ASN A 521 20.10 11.99 -22.18
N ASN A 522 20.89 11.75 -21.13
CA ASN A 522 21.91 10.70 -21.14
C ASN A 522 21.23 9.32 -21.19
N VAL A 523 21.78 8.39 -21.98
CA VAL A 523 21.19 7.06 -22.18
C VAL A 523 20.96 6.30 -20.86
N PHE A 524 21.76 6.55 -19.83
CA PHE A 524 21.60 5.94 -18.50
C PHE A 524 20.27 6.34 -17.85
N PHE A 525 19.94 7.64 -17.86
CA PHE A 525 18.66 8.16 -17.38
C PHE A 525 17.50 7.69 -18.27
N ILE A 526 17.66 7.71 -19.59
CA ILE A 526 16.62 7.24 -20.53
C ILE A 526 16.29 5.76 -20.29
N SER A 527 17.30 4.90 -20.13
CA SER A 527 17.08 3.47 -19.84
C SER A 527 16.48 3.23 -18.45
N PHE A 528 16.92 3.96 -17.42
CA PHE A 528 16.27 3.92 -16.11
C PHE A 528 14.79 4.33 -16.20
N LEU A 529 14.49 5.45 -16.86
CA LEU A 529 13.13 5.96 -17.06
C LEU A 529 12.24 5.02 -17.87
N GLN A 530 12.78 4.22 -18.80
CA GLN A 530 12.00 3.20 -19.53
C GLN A 530 11.33 2.19 -18.57
N GLY A 531 11.99 1.84 -17.47
CA GLY A 531 11.43 0.97 -16.43
C GLY A 531 10.73 1.73 -15.31
N PHE A 532 11.33 2.81 -14.79
CA PHE A 532 10.80 3.59 -13.66
C PHE A 532 9.44 4.22 -13.95
N ARG A 533 9.14 4.52 -15.22
CA ARG A 533 7.84 5.07 -15.65
C ARG A 533 6.71 4.04 -15.65
N MET A 534 7.00 2.74 -15.74
CA MET A 534 6.02 1.62 -15.73
C MET A 534 4.71 1.90 -16.51
N ARG A 535 4.82 2.17 -17.82
CA ARG A 535 3.66 2.49 -18.68
C ARG A 535 2.65 1.33 -18.78
N CYS A 536 1.38 1.62 -18.57
CA CYS A 536 0.29 0.65 -18.61
C CYS A 536 -0.77 1.06 -19.64
N ILE A 537 -1.72 0.16 -19.92
CA ILE A 537 -2.94 0.43 -20.69
C ILE A 537 -2.60 0.95 -22.10
N ASP A 538 -1.89 0.12 -22.87
CA ASP A 538 -1.29 0.43 -24.17
C ASP A 538 -0.41 1.71 -24.18
N GLY A 539 0.06 2.15 -23.00
CA GLY A 539 0.85 3.36 -22.80
C GLY A 539 0.03 4.65 -22.78
N THR A 540 -1.28 4.57 -22.56
CA THR A 540 -2.18 5.73 -22.35
C THR A 540 -2.06 6.32 -20.95
N ALA A 541 -1.63 5.53 -19.96
CA ALA A 541 -1.34 5.97 -18.59
C ALA A 541 0.01 5.41 -18.13
N ASP A 542 0.57 6.01 -17.07
CA ASP A 542 1.78 5.50 -16.44
C ASP A 542 1.89 5.88 -14.96
N LEU A 543 2.91 5.35 -14.29
CA LEU A 543 3.07 5.52 -12.84
C LEU A 543 3.18 6.99 -12.43
N PHE A 544 3.77 7.86 -13.26
CA PHE A 544 3.94 9.26 -12.91
C PHE A 544 2.59 9.99 -12.93
N ASP A 545 1.70 9.61 -13.84
CA ASP A 545 0.36 10.16 -13.96
C ASP A 545 -0.55 9.67 -12.81
N ILE A 546 -0.39 8.40 -12.40
CA ILE A 546 -1.12 7.83 -11.25
C ILE A 546 -0.62 8.41 -9.91
N VAL A 547 0.70 8.58 -9.74
CA VAL A 547 1.30 9.13 -8.51
C VAL A 547 0.98 10.62 -8.33
N ARG A 548 0.64 11.36 -9.39
CA ARG A 548 0.08 12.72 -9.24
C ARG A 548 -1.27 12.75 -8.54
N SER A 549 -2.03 11.66 -8.58
CA SER A 549 -3.27 11.47 -7.80
C SER A 549 -3.03 11.01 -6.34
N PHE A 550 -1.78 10.93 -5.87
CA PHE A 550 -1.46 10.66 -4.47
C PHE A 550 -1.97 11.78 -3.54
N ASP A 551 -2.34 11.48 -2.29
CA ASP A 551 -2.81 12.52 -1.37
C ASP A 551 -1.65 13.46 -0.97
N GLY A 552 -1.77 14.74 -1.32
CA GLY A 552 -0.66 15.71 -1.30
C GLY A 552 0.42 15.48 -2.38
N GLY A 553 0.11 14.69 -3.41
CA GLY A 553 0.89 14.57 -4.64
C GLY A 553 2.22 13.81 -4.52
N VAL A 554 3.08 14.05 -5.51
CA VAL A 554 4.37 13.34 -5.70
C VAL A 554 5.30 13.48 -4.48
N GLU A 555 5.27 14.63 -3.81
CA GLU A 555 6.10 14.91 -2.63
C GLU A 555 5.69 14.03 -1.44
N ASN A 556 4.40 13.99 -1.12
CA ASN A 556 3.85 13.09 -0.09
C ASN A 556 4.05 11.62 -0.44
N PHE A 557 3.94 11.23 -1.72
CA PHE A 557 4.21 9.85 -2.15
C PHE A 557 5.63 9.43 -1.76
N VAL A 558 6.65 10.18 -2.19
CA VAL A 558 8.06 9.85 -1.87
C VAL A 558 8.31 9.92 -0.37
N GLN A 559 7.82 10.97 0.31
CA GLN A 559 7.96 11.14 1.76
C GLN A 559 7.28 10.01 2.56
N SER A 560 6.14 9.48 2.09
CA SER A 560 5.48 8.34 2.74
C SER A 560 6.40 7.12 2.78
N THR A 561 7.17 6.87 1.71
CA THR A 561 8.10 5.73 1.65
C THR A 561 9.30 5.89 2.58
N GLU A 562 9.75 7.12 2.85
CA GLU A 562 10.81 7.40 3.83
C GLU A 562 10.42 7.05 5.27
N THR A 563 9.12 7.06 5.60
CA THR A 563 8.67 6.63 6.94
C THR A 563 8.96 5.15 7.20
N SER A 564 9.27 4.34 6.17
CA SER A 564 9.76 2.97 6.37
C SER A 564 11.19 2.89 6.95
N ILE A 565 11.97 3.98 6.85
CA ILE A 565 13.36 4.05 7.34
C ILE A 565 13.35 4.21 8.87
N ILE A 566 13.95 3.25 9.57
CA ILE A 566 14.18 3.34 11.02
C ILE A 566 15.31 4.35 11.28
N LYS A 567 14.95 5.52 11.80
CA LYS A 567 15.84 6.62 12.19
C LYS A 567 16.06 6.64 13.73
N GLY A 568 15.13 6.09 14.52
CA GLY A 568 15.22 5.89 15.96
C GLY A 568 14.15 4.94 16.54
N PHE A 569 14.11 4.82 17.88
CA PHE A 569 13.25 3.84 18.58
C PHE A 569 11.74 4.07 18.38
N GLU A 570 11.31 5.34 18.32
CA GLU A 570 9.88 5.68 18.23
C GLU A 570 9.25 5.23 16.89
N ASP A 571 10.06 5.15 15.83
CA ASP A 571 9.60 4.79 14.48
C ASP A 571 9.14 3.32 14.40
N LEU A 572 9.62 2.45 15.29
CA LEU A 572 9.36 1.01 15.29
C LEU A 572 7.90 0.61 15.57
N ASN A 573 7.06 1.53 16.06
CA ASN A 573 5.67 1.27 16.45
C ASN A 573 5.52 0.01 17.34
N LEU A 574 6.25 -0.01 18.47
CA LEU A 574 6.28 -1.15 19.39
C LEU A 574 5.08 -1.19 20.35
N SER A 575 4.35 -2.30 20.36
CA SER A 575 3.34 -2.61 21.36
C SER A 575 3.91 -3.56 22.41
N PHE A 576 4.05 -3.08 23.65
CA PHE A 576 4.56 -3.87 24.78
C PHE A 576 3.41 -4.51 25.55
N ILE A 577 3.47 -5.83 25.73
CA ILE A 577 2.49 -6.62 26.47
C ILE A 577 3.25 -7.37 27.57
N VAL A 578 2.86 -7.19 28.82
CA VAL A 578 3.39 -7.92 29.97
C VAL A 578 2.26 -8.79 30.50
N ASP A 579 2.27 -10.06 30.14
CA ASP A 579 1.24 -11.05 30.44
C ASP A 579 1.82 -12.05 31.44
N LEU A 580 1.89 -11.59 32.70
CA LEU A 580 2.56 -12.26 33.82
C LEU A 580 1.65 -12.37 35.04
N GLU A 581 1.85 -13.42 35.83
CA GLU A 581 1.27 -13.53 37.16
C GLU A 581 1.86 -12.47 38.10
N ALA A 582 1.06 -12.06 39.10
CA ALA A 582 1.48 -11.07 40.11
C ALA A 582 2.70 -11.53 40.94
N THR A 583 2.96 -12.84 40.99
CA THR A 583 4.17 -13.50 41.50
C THR A 583 5.39 -13.14 40.65
N THR A 584 5.41 -13.54 39.38
CA THR A 584 6.54 -13.30 38.44
C THR A 584 6.79 -11.81 38.21
N LEU A 585 5.73 -11.00 38.10
CA LEU A 585 5.84 -9.55 37.95
C LEU A 585 6.49 -8.88 39.18
N ARG A 586 6.16 -9.34 40.40
CA ARG A 586 6.87 -8.88 41.60
C ARG A 586 8.32 -9.36 41.60
N GLU A 587 8.57 -10.61 41.23
CA GLU A 587 9.93 -11.16 41.17
C GLU A 587 10.85 -10.41 40.18
N LEU A 588 10.32 -9.92 39.05
CA LEU A 588 11.01 -9.02 38.14
C LEU A 588 11.28 -7.64 38.76
N THR A 589 10.28 -7.07 39.45
CA THR A 589 10.42 -5.78 40.15
C THR A 589 11.50 -5.87 41.24
N ASP A 590 11.48 -6.95 42.02
CA ASP A 590 12.48 -7.26 43.04
C ASP A 590 13.87 -7.47 42.39
N ALA A 591 13.95 -8.12 41.22
CA ALA A 591 15.22 -8.30 40.49
C ALA A 591 15.83 -6.96 40.07
N CYS A 592 15.06 -6.11 39.37
CA CYS A 592 15.51 -4.79 38.92
C CYS A 592 15.93 -3.89 40.10
N THR A 593 15.21 -3.96 41.22
CA THR A 593 15.53 -3.18 42.43
C THR A 593 16.82 -3.66 43.09
N ASN A 594 17.01 -4.98 43.26
CA ASN A 594 18.21 -5.52 43.90
C ASN A 594 19.47 -5.42 43.03
N ALA A 595 19.33 -5.33 41.70
CA ALA A 595 20.46 -5.11 40.79
C ALA A 595 21.01 -3.67 40.81
N GLY A 596 20.23 -2.70 41.30
CA GLY A 596 20.60 -1.28 41.28
C GLY A 596 20.68 -0.69 39.87
N ALA A 597 21.40 0.42 39.72
CA ALA A 597 21.64 1.02 38.41
C ALA A 597 22.37 0.03 37.46
N PRO A 598 21.91 -0.16 36.21
CA PRO A 598 20.96 0.70 35.47
C PRO A 598 19.48 0.26 35.53
N PHE A 599 19.14 -0.83 36.23
CA PHE A 599 17.81 -1.44 36.23
C PHE A 599 16.84 -0.87 37.27
N GLU A 600 17.36 -0.26 38.34
CA GLU A 600 16.56 0.29 39.43
C GLU A 600 15.46 1.24 38.92
N GLY A 601 14.20 0.91 39.23
CA GLY A 601 13.02 1.66 38.80
C GLY A 601 12.58 1.48 37.34
N LYS A 602 13.33 0.77 36.49
CA LYS A 602 12.97 0.60 35.07
C LYS A 602 11.91 -0.47 34.83
N THR A 603 10.97 -0.17 33.95
CA THR A 603 10.02 -1.12 33.37
C THR A 603 10.67 -1.97 32.28
N PHE A 604 10.03 -3.10 31.93
CA PHE A 604 10.45 -3.94 30.81
C PHE A 604 10.57 -3.16 29.48
N LYS A 605 9.68 -2.18 29.22
CA LYS A 605 9.76 -1.32 28.02
C LYS A 605 11.06 -0.51 27.99
N GLU A 606 11.49 0.03 29.13
CA GLU A 606 12.69 0.85 29.23
C GLU A 606 13.97 0.01 29.14
N ILE A 607 13.98 -1.19 29.72
CA ILE A 607 15.10 -2.15 29.58
C ILE A 607 15.24 -2.58 28.11
N PHE A 608 14.12 -2.88 27.43
CA PHE A 608 14.14 -3.26 26.02
C PHE A 608 14.50 -2.08 25.10
N ARG A 609 14.16 -0.84 25.49
CA ARG A 609 14.64 0.38 24.83
C ARG A 609 16.14 0.56 24.99
N ASP A 610 16.68 0.45 26.20
CA ASP A 610 18.14 0.53 26.47
C ASP A 610 18.92 -0.45 25.58
N TYR A 611 18.39 -1.66 25.38
CA TYR A 611 18.97 -2.68 24.53
C TYR A 611 19.01 -2.28 23.05
N LEU A 612 17.93 -1.67 22.53
CA LEU A 612 17.81 -1.31 21.12
C LEU A 612 18.50 0.00 20.73
N GLU A 613 18.59 0.96 21.65
CA GLU A 613 19.28 2.25 21.43
C GLU A 613 20.80 2.17 21.62
N ASP A 614 21.31 1.08 22.20
CA ASP A 614 22.75 0.85 22.37
C ASP A 614 23.43 0.36 21.08
N SER A 615 24.69 0.75 20.91
CA SER A 615 25.49 0.54 19.70
C SER A 615 26.21 -0.82 19.69
N GLY A 616 26.66 -1.27 18.52
CA GLY A 616 27.50 -2.45 18.39
C GLY A 616 26.74 -3.78 18.55
N THR A 617 27.45 -4.87 18.25
CA THR A 617 26.99 -6.24 18.52
C THR A 617 26.95 -6.52 20.02
N PRO A 618 25.84 -7.08 20.56
CA PRO A 618 25.78 -7.46 21.97
C PRO A 618 26.66 -8.69 22.30
N CYS A 619 26.84 -9.59 21.33
CA CYS A 619 27.53 -10.87 21.50
C CYS A 619 28.61 -11.03 20.40
N PRO A 620 29.77 -10.34 20.47
CA PRO A 620 30.76 -10.35 19.40
C PRO A 620 31.21 -11.76 18.97
N ARG A 621 31.38 -12.68 19.94
CA ARG A 621 31.76 -14.08 19.63
C ARG A 621 30.67 -14.87 18.91
N LEU A 622 29.41 -14.73 19.31
CA LEU A 622 28.29 -15.40 18.63
C LEU A 622 28.08 -14.84 17.23
N LEU A 623 28.21 -13.52 17.05
CA LEU A 623 28.14 -12.90 15.73
C LEU A 623 29.20 -13.48 14.79
N GLU A 624 30.47 -13.49 15.17
CA GLU A 624 31.54 -13.99 14.30
C GLU A 624 31.34 -15.48 13.95
N ALA A 625 30.74 -16.27 14.85
CA ALA A 625 30.40 -17.67 14.60
C ALA A 625 29.20 -17.91 13.65
N ILE A 626 28.38 -16.88 13.38
CA ILE A 626 27.23 -16.95 12.45
C ILE A 626 27.35 -16.03 11.24
N LYS A 627 28.36 -15.15 11.20
CA LYS A 627 28.60 -14.08 10.22
C LYS A 627 28.48 -14.55 8.77
N ASP A 628 29.15 -15.65 8.42
CA ASP A 628 29.12 -16.24 7.07
C ASP A 628 27.75 -16.86 6.69
N ARG A 629 26.79 -16.89 7.61
CA ARG A 629 25.42 -17.41 7.45
C ARG A 629 24.36 -16.31 7.47
N LEU A 630 24.75 -15.06 7.73
CA LEU A 630 23.83 -13.93 7.71
C LEU A 630 23.46 -13.57 6.27
N SER A 631 22.20 -13.16 6.04
CA SER A 631 21.80 -12.63 4.74
C SER A 631 22.56 -11.34 4.43
N ARG A 632 22.92 -11.15 3.17
CA ARG A 632 23.63 -9.96 2.66
C ARG A 632 22.85 -8.65 2.81
N GLN A 633 21.55 -8.70 3.15
CA GLN A 633 20.79 -7.50 3.52
C GLN A 633 21.12 -7.00 4.95
N ILE A 634 21.83 -7.78 5.80
CA ILE A 634 22.43 -7.24 7.03
C ILE A 634 23.71 -6.51 6.63
N ASN A 635 23.65 -5.18 6.57
CA ASN A 635 24.84 -4.36 6.45
C ASN A 635 25.63 -4.41 7.77
N LEU A 636 26.67 -5.23 7.84
CA LEU A 636 27.52 -5.35 9.03
C LEU A 636 28.48 -4.16 9.21
N ASP A 637 28.66 -3.30 8.19
CA ASP A 637 29.45 -2.08 8.33
C ASP A 637 28.67 -1.02 9.14
N GLU A 638 27.33 -1.11 9.17
CA GLU A 638 26.45 -0.30 10.01
C GLU A 638 26.40 -0.77 11.48
N ILE A 639 27.16 -1.77 11.90
CA ILE A 639 26.97 -2.41 13.22
C ILE A 639 27.19 -1.47 14.42
N THR A 640 27.94 -0.38 14.24
CA THR A 640 28.14 0.68 15.24
C THR A 640 27.01 1.72 15.28
N SER A 641 26.04 1.67 14.34
CA SER A 641 24.86 2.53 14.34
C SER A 641 23.91 2.18 15.50
N SER A 642 23.34 3.21 16.14
CA SER A 642 22.26 3.05 17.11
C SER A 642 20.99 2.46 16.51
N THR A 643 20.78 2.52 15.19
CA THR A 643 19.63 1.90 14.52
C THR A 643 19.87 0.45 14.12
N PHE A 644 21.09 -0.10 14.25
CA PHE A 644 21.41 -1.46 13.78
C PHE A 644 20.56 -2.53 14.48
N ARG A 645 20.48 -2.48 15.82
CA ARG A 645 19.69 -3.43 16.62
C ARG A 645 18.20 -3.29 16.36
N MET A 646 17.72 -2.07 16.09
CA MET A 646 16.34 -1.77 15.71
C MET A 646 15.97 -2.40 14.35
N LYS A 647 16.81 -2.21 13.33
CA LYS A 647 16.67 -2.85 12.01
C LYS A 647 16.67 -4.37 12.12
N LEU A 648 17.57 -4.94 12.92
CA LEU A 648 17.69 -6.38 13.13
C LEU A 648 16.48 -6.98 13.88
N LEU A 649 15.97 -6.30 14.92
CA LEU A 649 14.73 -6.69 15.59
C LEU A 649 13.55 -6.62 14.63
N CYS A 650 13.41 -5.49 13.92
CA CYS A 650 12.32 -5.28 12.97
C CYS A 650 12.26 -6.43 11.96
N TRP A 651 13.39 -6.78 11.33
CA TRP A 651 13.49 -7.91 10.42
C TRP A 651 13.14 -9.25 11.10
N SER A 652 13.70 -9.52 12.28
CA SER A 652 13.44 -10.76 13.01
C SER A 652 11.96 -10.95 13.38
N VAL A 653 11.22 -9.84 13.55
CA VAL A 653 9.80 -9.83 13.97
C VAL A 653 8.83 -9.65 12.79
N SER A 654 9.18 -8.97 11.70
CA SER A 654 8.30 -8.70 10.55
C SER A 654 8.62 -9.51 9.29
N GLY A 655 9.89 -9.89 9.10
CA GLY A 655 10.42 -10.38 7.82
C GLY A 655 11.18 -9.31 7.00
N ALA A 656 11.13 -8.03 7.38
CA ALA A 656 11.77 -6.92 6.68
C ALA A 656 12.52 -5.94 7.62
N PRO A 657 13.73 -5.45 7.25
CA PRO A 657 14.56 -4.56 8.09
C PRO A 657 14.08 -3.08 8.13
N ARG A 658 12.76 -2.86 7.98
CA ARG A 658 12.11 -1.56 7.80
C ARG A 658 10.67 -1.60 8.32
N ILE A 659 10.11 -0.42 8.62
CA ILE A 659 8.80 -0.29 9.26
C ILE A 659 7.68 -0.58 8.26
N MET A 660 6.78 -1.48 8.65
CA MET A 660 5.55 -1.77 7.90
C MET A 660 4.38 -1.01 8.52
N HIS A 661 4.05 0.15 7.95
CA HIS A 661 2.96 1.03 8.44
C HIS A 661 1.56 0.41 8.34
N GLU A 662 1.39 -0.60 7.49
CA GLU A 662 0.14 -1.33 7.35
C GLU A 662 0.08 -2.55 8.27
N GLY A 663 -0.99 -2.68 9.05
CA GLY A 663 -1.27 -3.85 9.88
C GLY A 663 -0.93 -3.64 11.36
N ASP A 664 -0.77 -4.75 12.08
CA ASP A 664 -0.49 -4.72 13.52
C ASP A 664 0.88 -4.10 13.86
N PRO A 665 1.01 -3.40 15.01
CA PRO A 665 2.30 -2.97 15.56
C PRO A 665 3.19 -4.17 15.92
N LEU A 666 4.50 -3.96 16.05
CA LEU A 666 5.43 -5.00 16.50
C LEU A 666 5.16 -5.33 17.97
N LYS A 667 4.66 -6.54 18.26
CA LYS A 667 4.23 -6.97 19.60
C LYS A 667 5.39 -7.59 20.37
N ILE A 668 5.92 -6.87 21.35
CA ILE A 668 6.95 -7.35 22.29
C ILE A 668 6.24 -7.89 23.53
N GLN A 669 6.21 -9.21 23.69
CA GLN A 669 5.48 -9.88 24.77
C GLN A 669 6.45 -10.47 25.81
N LEU A 670 6.31 -10.05 27.07
CA LEU A 670 6.95 -10.70 28.22
C LEU A 670 5.94 -11.66 28.87
N VAL A 671 6.29 -12.93 28.99
CA VAL A 671 5.35 -14.03 29.29
C VAL A 671 5.92 -15.05 30.28
N GLU A 672 5.05 -15.87 30.87
CA GLU A 672 5.42 -17.00 31.72
C GLU A 672 6.08 -18.17 30.94
N ASP A 673 6.81 -19.02 31.65
CA ASP A 673 7.56 -20.16 31.10
C ASP A 673 6.68 -21.25 30.47
N ASP A 674 5.40 -21.32 30.86
CA ASP A 674 4.40 -22.28 30.38
C ASP A 674 3.35 -21.66 29.43
N ASP A 675 3.57 -20.42 28.97
CA ASP A 675 2.72 -19.76 27.96
C ASP A 675 2.49 -20.68 26.74
N PRO A 676 1.23 -21.08 26.45
CA PRO A 676 0.94 -22.11 25.44
C PRO A 676 1.18 -21.65 24.00
N PHE A 677 1.57 -20.38 23.82
CA PHE A 677 1.89 -19.75 22.55
C PHE A 677 3.39 -19.39 22.45
N TYR A 678 4.19 -19.48 23.51
CA TYR A 678 5.65 -19.33 23.51
C TYR A 678 6.30 -20.59 22.93
N LEU A 679 5.99 -21.77 23.47
CA LEU A 679 6.42 -23.06 22.95
C LEU A 679 5.21 -23.98 22.69
N PRO A 680 5.16 -24.71 21.55
CA PRO A 680 4.09 -25.67 21.29
C PRO A 680 3.94 -26.70 22.40
N SER A 681 2.72 -26.84 22.95
CA SER A 681 2.37 -27.67 24.12
C SER A 681 2.54 -29.20 23.95
N ARG A 682 3.21 -29.63 22.87
CA ARG A 682 3.61 -31.01 22.59
C ARG A 682 5.13 -31.23 22.73
N ILE A 683 5.88 -30.18 23.01
CA ILE A 683 7.32 -30.27 23.30
C ILE A 683 7.51 -30.90 24.69
N GLY A 684 8.40 -31.89 24.78
CA GLY A 684 8.73 -32.53 26.06
C GLY A 684 9.46 -31.57 27.00
N GLN A 685 9.20 -31.69 28.30
CA GLN A 685 9.66 -30.70 29.30
C GLN A 685 11.19 -30.57 29.40
N GLU A 686 11.95 -31.61 29.04
CA GLU A 686 13.41 -31.54 28.91
C GLU A 686 13.85 -30.51 27.86
N LEU A 687 13.14 -30.42 26.72
CA LEU A 687 13.44 -29.48 25.64
C LEU A 687 12.89 -28.07 25.93
N GLN A 688 11.76 -27.96 26.64
CA GLN A 688 11.29 -26.68 27.20
C GLN A 688 12.34 -26.09 28.15
N ASN A 689 12.84 -26.91 29.09
CA ASN A 689 13.91 -26.52 30.01
C ASN A 689 15.20 -26.16 29.26
N ALA A 690 15.52 -26.84 28.15
CA ALA A 690 16.66 -26.49 27.30
C ALA A 690 16.49 -25.09 26.65
N TYR A 691 15.35 -24.79 26.03
CA TYR A 691 15.07 -23.48 25.44
C TYR A 691 15.08 -22.33 26.47
N LEU A 692 14.52 -22.56 27.66
CA LEU A 692 14.58 -21.61 28.78
C LEU A 692 16.03 -21.44 29.28
N SER A 693 16.80 -22.52 29.40
CA SER A 693 18.21 -22.46 29.84
C SER A 693 19.12 -21.71 28.87
N SER A 694 18.75 -21.67 27.59
CA SER A 694 19.45 -20.96 26.50
C SER A 694 18.86 -19.59 26.16
N GLY A 695 17.88 -19.10 26.93
CA GLY A 695 17.29 -17.77 26.75
C GLY A 695 16.55 -17.55 25.42
N THR A 696 16.04 -18.63 24.81
CA THR A 696 15.49 -18.58 23.45
C THR A 696 14.19 -17.78 23.41
N CYS A 697 14.10 -16.79 22.52
CA CYS A 697 12.87 -16.02 22.27
C CYS A 697 12.05 -16.64 21.13
N ALA A 698 10.72 -16.64 21.24
CA ALA A 698 9.83 -17.20 20.21
C ALA A 698 9.29 -16.12 19.28
N PHE A 699 9.73 -16.14 18.01
CA PHE A 699 9.33 -15.21 16.97
C PHE A 699 8.18 -15.76 16.11
N LYS A 700 7.23 -14.90 15.74
CA LYS A 700 6.14 -15.20 14.80
C LYS A 700 5.97 -14.02 13.84
N THR A 701 6.57 -14.14 12.66
CA THR A 701 6.61 -13.06 11.66
C THR A 701 5.24 -12.70 11.11
N CYS A 702 4.41 -13.69 10.78
CA CYS A 702 3.05 -13.49 10.27
C CYS A 702 2.12 -12.71 11.23
N THR A 703 2.42 -12.69 12.53
CA THR A 703 1.67 -11.93 13.55
C THR A 703 2.50 -10.82 14.20
N ARG A 704 3.65 -10.49 13.60
CA ARG A 704 4.61 -9.47 14.05
C ARG A 704 4.87 -9.48 15.55
N SER A 705 5.15 -10.65 16.10
CA SER A 705 5.26 -10.82 17.56
C SER A 705 6.50 -11.61 17.99
N ILE A 706 7.11 -11.17 19.08
CA ILE A 706 8.15 -11.90 19.83
C ILE A 706 7.62 -12.17 21.24
N LYS A 707 7.81 -13.40 21.73
CA LYS A 707 7.60 -13.78 23.14
C LYS A 707 8.95 -14.03 23.81
N ILE A 708 9.13 -13.43 24.98
CA ILE A 708 10.32 -13.49 25.82
C ILE A 708 9.89 -14.07 27.18
N PRO A 709 10.50 -15.18 27.64
CA PRO A 709 10.18 -15.78 28.95
C PRO A 709 10.74 -14.91 30.09
N ALA A 710 9.89 -14.56 31.07
CA ALA A 710 10.27 -13.68 32.17
C ALA A 710 11.32 -14.28 33.11
N SER A 711 11.29 -15.60 33.32
CA SER A 711 12.27 -16.30 34.18
C SER A 711 13.71 -16.06 33.75
N VAL A 712 13.97 -15.98 32.43
CA VAL A 712 15.28 -15.75 31.83
C VAL A 712 15.76 -14.34 32.15
N LEU A 713 14.92 -13.33 31.93
CA LEU A 713 15.25 -11.94 32.24
C LEU A 713 15.50 -11.75 33.74
N ILE A 714 14.66 -12.33 34.59
CA ILE A 714 14.83 -12.35 36.07
C ILE A 714 16.16 -13.00 36.46
N LYS A 715 16.49 -14.15 35.87
CA LYS A 715 17.73 -14.90 36.12
C LYS A 715 18.97 -14.11 35.69
N LEU A 716 18.93 -13.43 34.54
CA LEU A 716 20.03 -12.59 34.06
C LEU A 716 20.23 -11.37 34.97
N ILE A 717 19.17 -10.67 35.35
CA ILE A 717 19.27 -9.49 36.24
C ILE A 717 19.75 -9.86 37.65
N ARG A 718 19.39 -11.05 38.17
CA ARG A 718 19.81 -11.53 39.51
C ARG A 718 21.18 -12.22 39.57
N ALA A 719 21.80 -12.55 38.44
CA ALA A 719 23.04 -13.33 38.44
C ALA A 719 24.26 -12.51 38.92
N SER A 720 25.24 -13.20 39.49
CA SER A 720 26.54 -12.62 39.86
C SER A 720 27.52 -12.79 38.71
N TYR A 721 28.15 -11.70 38.29
CA TYR A 721 28.99 -11.64 37.10
C TYR A 721 30.48 -11.44 37.45
N ASP A 722 31.35 -12.05 36.64
CA ASP A 722 32.80 -11.84 36.70
C ASP A 722 33.16 -10.64 35.80
N PRO A 723 33.73 -9.54 36.32
CA PRO A 723 34.14 -8.38 35.53
C PRO A 723 35.15 -8.67 34.41
N TYR A 724 35.82 -9.83 34.42
CA TYR A 724 36.74 -10.27 33.38
C TYR A 724 36.09 -11.16 32.31
N SER A 725 34.81 -11.51 32.46
CA SER A 725 34.02 -12.26 31.48
C SER A 725 33.39 -11.36 30.40
N GLU A 726 32.85 -11.95 29.33
CA GLU A 726 32.16 -11.22 28.26
C GLU A 726 30.88 -10.56 28.81
N CYS A 727 30.12 -11.30 29.61
CA CYS A 727 28.99 -10.82 30.41
C CYS A 727 29.49 -10.22 31.74
N LYS A 728 30.32 -9.16 31.67
CA LYS A 728 30.98 -8.53 32.83
C LYS A 728 30.06 -7.96 33.93
N ASP A 729 28.82 -7.63 33.56
CA ASP A 729 27.79 -7.03 34.42
C ASP A 729 26.39 -7.38 33.91
N ALA A 730 25.36 -7.18 34.74
CA ALA A 730 23.98 -7.55 34.41
C ALA A 730 23.40 -6.78 33.20
N ARG A 731 23.88 -5.56 32.89
CA ARG A 731 23.46 -4.82 31.69
C ARG A 731 23.98 -5.53 30.44
N THR A 732 25.27 -5.84 30.44
CA THR A 732 25.96 -6.55 29.36
C THR A 732 25.36 -7.95 29.16
N ALA A 733 24.98 -8.61 30.25
CA ALA A 733 24.36 -9.94 30.24
C ALA A 733 22.87 -9.98 29.88
N VAL A 734 22.15 -8.85 29.95
CA VAL A 734 20.78 -8.70 29.42
C VAL A 734 20.79 -8.22 27.97
N HIS A 735 21.88 -7.58 27.54
CA HIS A 735 22.10 -7.26 26.13
C HIS A 735 22.56 -8.49 25.32
N HIS A 736 23.35 -9.39 25.92
CA HIS A 736 23.84 -10.63 25.33
C HIS A 736 22.79 -11.76 25.38
#